data_AF-A0A917EKJ4-F1
#
_entry.id   AF-A0A917EKJ4-F1
#
_cell.length_a   1.000
_cell.length_b   1.000
_cell.length_c   1.000
_cell.angle_alpha   90.00
_cell.angle_beta   90.00
_cell.angle_gamma   90.00
#
_symmetry.space_group_name_H-M   'P 1'
#
loop_
_entity.id
_entity.type
_entity.pdbx_description
1 polymer ?
#
loop_
_entity_poly.entity_id
_entity_poly.type
_entity_poly.pdbx_seq_one_letter_code
_entity_poly.pdbx_strand_id
1 'polypeptide(L)'
;MQIDPAERDPTKIRISAVQYDQPVGKRLWLSDDGSGVLKEPLLGARSTAGKLVNLTFVTAKQALEYRLNSGPETMFFAGTFDPGIEEAYVVPEQRLERARGARDGQVVAATGEFLNFRKGPGLISIDIDVKSPDEVAGMYPPQGIPPLQSTGEVLDALYELLPEAVGCPILVMPSSSSMIERAKDGTSLKGPGGWRVMLPTTDASQTPRILNLIHERSWALGEHNFAFVSNGGDVLDRSLADQALARPTQPDFPTATLGEGLRKVVGSHLMDNLEADLFDPSSVKLKDDERHAATKNKEVAKRALEPIAKRVKEERKGEEVERLVEGGVPRPNARRIAERKFEKGYLLGSDSVVFAGDESVPVSVLMSSQGEEHDGHVCLDPIEPGYDGGRAVAIFYWNEGEASGVHSFAHGSRFYLMKHDLDSVVAAIREAGSDHAQVVTALARADLAETEVKSAEREASRALALGNSRRELRIEVTRERERLNARLRPFAVDDSTGDPAEGPLPLDQRPPVSSFPQTRTSVQGAVSVIDCRENVGHLTETYGIDVRYNVIAKRLEWDHPAIPMQGDNAENNLHSRLVGLADMNSVPKGHLDLHLTALGETNAYNPVTDYLSGLNWDGAERINEAAEKLNSSDAEIARIALRLFFIQACAAADNGEIARSRNDNIEAHFEYVLVLVGDQGVGKTKGFRRLLPPPLRKYYGEGQVLNVNDKDSVKRVVSFWVVELGELDATFNKSDVSHLKAFTSQSEDRIRAPYARKASNYARRTVFVGTVNEESFLADETGNRRYLPLKVGGVDADWSDDFVEQLWAEAWQLYENGAQWWPTEEEAQLLAANAEKYRIKSEVEERIEKKYAWGTADFEECRRMTASEIYEDAMPHGARRPGPKDLKTTAAAVKIAWRNTGRTESQNGVLMLRKSDGSLVKLNAESGKNRGWLMPPKRSDMGLDLAQGAEQAAQIGRARLS
;
A
#
# COMPACT_ATOMS: atom_id res chain seq x y z
N MET A 1 18.34 16.51 52.17
CA MET A 1 19.70 15.99 51.98
C MET A 1 20.08 16.34 50.55
N GLN A 2 20.99 17.30 50.34
CA GLN A 2 21.46 17.66 48.99
C GLN A 2 22.30 16.50 48.48
N ILE A 3 21.91 15.91 47.34
CA ILE A 3 22.66 14.84 46.68
C ILE A 3 23.52 15.50 45.59
N ASP A 4 24.80 15.14 45.56
CA ASP A 4 25.82 15.61 44.63
C ASP A 4 25.47 15.21 43.17
N PRO A 5 25.49 16.13 42.19
CA PRO A 5 25.26 15.83 40.77
C PRO A 5 26.26 14.80 40.19
N ALA A 6 27.42 14.61 40.83
CA ALA A 6 28.42 13.60 40.48
C ALA A 6 28.08 12.17 40.94
N GLU A 7 26.94 11.96 41.63
CA GLU A 7 26.53 10.68 42.21
C GLU A 7 25.37 9.98 41.46
N ARG A 8 25.23 10.22 40.14
CA ARG A 8 24.24 9.52 39.30
C ARG A 8 24.76 8.13 38.92
N ASP A 9 24.82 7.28 39.92
CA ASP A 9 25.19 5.88 39.80
C ASP A 9 24.17 5.14 38.90
N PRO A 10 24.59 4.63 37.73
CA PRO A 10 23.72 3.91 36.80
C PRO A 10 23.18 2.58 37.36
N THR A 11 23.58 2.19 38.58
CA THR A 11 23.09 0.99 39.27
C THR A 11 21.90 1.24 40.20
N LYS A 12 21.56 2.50 40.50
CA LYS A 12 20.44 2.85 41.40
C LYS A 12 19.09 2.85 40.67
N ILE A 13 18.04 2.35 41.34
CA ILE A 13 16.66 2.30 40.83
C ILE A 13 16.09 3.72 40.78
N ARG A 14 15.62 4.16 39.61
CA ARG A 14 15.06 5.50 39.40
C ARG A 14 13.54 5.51 39.35
N ILE A 15 12.95 6.50 40.01
CA ILE A 15 11.51 6.77 40.01
C ILE A 15 11.30 8.29 39.98
N SER A 16 10.29 8.76 39.26
CA SER A 16 9.84 10.15 39.33
C SER A 16 8.45 10.25 39.92
N ALA A 17 8.26 11.19 40.83
CA ALA A 17 6.98 11.52 41.44
C ALA A 17 6.73 13.03 41.37
N VAL A 18 5.46 13.42 41.38
CA VAL A 18 5.03 14.81 41.48
C VAL A 18 4.17 14.95 42.73
N GLN A 19 4.60 15.82 43.64
CA GLN A 19 3.93 16.12 44.89
C GLN A 19 3.07 17.38 44.75
N TYR A 20 1.81 17.27 45.13
CA TYR A 20 0.85 18.38 45.09
C TYR A 20 0.51 18.84 46.51
N ASP A 21 0.06 20.09 46.65
CA ASP A 21 -0.40 20.62 47.95
C ASP A 21 -1.78 20.07 48.35
N GLN A 22 -2.50 19.47 47.40
CA GLN A 22 -3.81 18.87 47.59
C GLN A 22 -3.86 17.49 46.94
N PRO A 23 -4.76 16.60 47.41
CA PRO A 23 -4.93 15.30 46.81
C PRO A 23 -5.25 15.36 45.30
N VAL A 24 -4.67 14.42 44.56
CA VAL A 24 -4.81 14.27 43.11
C VAL A 24 -5.37 12.88 42.77
N GLY A 25 -5.98 12.76 41.60
CA GLY A 25 -6.58 11.50 41.15
C GLY A 25 -8.08 11.45 41.42
N LYS A 26 -8.51 10.79 42.51
CA LYS A 26 -9.93 10.59 42.83
C LYS A 26 -10.24 10.63 44.32
N ARG A 27 -11.45 11.06 44.65
CA ARG A 27 -12.05 11.01 45.98
C ARG A 27 -13.17 9.96 46.01
N LEU A 28 -13.23 9.20 47.09
CA LEU A 28 -14.26 8.20 47.36
C LEU A 28 -14.97 8.54 48.67
N TRP A 29 -16.29 8.41 48.73
CA TRP A 29 -17.05 8.57 49.98
C TRP A 29 -18.28 7.65 49.99
N LEU A 30 -18.87 7.47 51.17
CA LEU A 30 -20.08 6.67 51.32
C LEU A 30 -21.28 7.34 50.63
N SER A 31 -22.12 6.54 49.98
CA SER A 31 -23.44 7.01 49.52
C SER A 31 -24.29 7.48 50.71
N ASP A 32 -25.32 8.29 50.44
CA ASP A 32 -26.19 8.86 51.48
C ASP A 32 -26.94 7.79 52.31
N ASP A 33 -27.30 6.68 51.69
CA ASP A 33 -27.91 5.50 52.32
C ASP A 33 -26.88 4.57 52.99
N GLY A 34 -25.59 4.91 52.87
CA GLY A 34 -24.46 4.15 53.36
C GLY A 34 -24.24 2.82 52.66
N SER A 35 -24.96 2.46 51.61
CA SER A 35 -24.91 1.11 51.00
C SER A 35 -23.75 0.93 50.01
N GLY A 36 -23.17 2.02 49.48
CA GLY A 36 -22.15 1.97 48.45
C GLY A 36 -21.09 3.06 48.56
N VAL A 37 -20.22 3.13 47.54
CA VAL A 37 -19.12 4.09 47.43
C VAL A 37 -19.30 4.95 46.19
N LEU A 38 -19.46 6.25 46.41
CA LEU A 38 -19.44 7.28 45.37
C LEU A 38 -18.00 7.68 45.03
N LYS A 39 -17.79 8.18 43.81
CA LYS A 39 -16.48 8.55 43.25
C LYS A 39 -16.57 9.92 42.61
N GLU A 40 -15.60 10.78 42.90
CA GLU A 40 -15.39 12.08 42.26
C GLU A 40 -13.95 12.17 41.75
N PRO A 41 -13.73 12.44 40.46
CA PRO A 41 -12.40 12.74 39.94
C PRO A 41 -11.94 14.14 40.39
N LEU A 42 -10.71 14.25 40.88
CA LEU A 42 -10.13 15.54 41.32
C LEU A 42 -9.44 16.26 40.14
N LEU A 43 -10.22 16.60 39.11
CA LEU A 43 -9.71 17.10 37.82
C LEU A 43 -9.01 18.46 37.93
N GLY A 44 -9.55 19.37 38.75
CA GLY A 44 -8.99 20.71 38.95
C GLY A 44 -7.58 20.70 39.56
N ALA A 45 -7.25 19.68 40.36
CA ALA A 45 -5.96 19.56 41.03
C ALA A 45 -4.81 19.32 40.04
N ARG A 46 -5.05 18.66 38.89
CA ARG A 46 -4.04 18.47 37.83
C ARG A 46 -3.67 19.77 37.11
N SER A 47 -4.54 20.78 37.18
CA SER A 47 -4.27 22.09 36.59
C SER A 47 -3.35 22.96 37.46
N THR A 48 -3.08 22.53 38.70
CA THR A 48 -2.17 23.19 39.63
C THR A 48 -0.74 22.71 39.41
N ALA A 49 0.23 23.52 39.82
CA ALA A 49 1.64 23.15 39.70
C ALA A 49 2.03 22.19 40.83
N GLY A 50 2.55 21.01 40.50
CA GLY A 50 3.12 20.08 41.48
C GLY A 50 4.64 20.15 41.52
N LYS A 51 5.27 19.80 42.63
CA LYS A 51 6.74 19.75 42.76
C LYS A 51 7.26 18.39 42.26
N LEU A 52 8.15 18.40 41.27
CA LEU A 52 8.86 17.21 40.80
C LEU A 52 9.81 16.72 41.88
N VAL A 53 9.81 15.41 42.09
CA VAL A 53 10.72 14.68 42.96
C VAL A 53 11.30 13.51 42.16
N ASN A 54 12.55 13.69 41.70
CA ASN A 54 13.32 12.63 41.06
C ASN A 54 14.08 11.84 42.13
N LEU A 55 13.77 10.55 42.27
CA LEU A 55 14.25 9.69 43.34
C LEU A 55 15.17 8.60 42.81
N THR A 56 16.21 8.29 43.58
CA THR A 56 17.11 7.17 43.36
C THR A 56 17.17 6.31 44.61
N PHE A 57 17.05 4.99 44.43
CA PHE A 57 17.08 4.01 45.51
C PHE A 57 18.20 3.00 45.29
N VAL A 58 18.85 2.60 46.38
CA VAL A 58 19.97 1.64 46.32
C VAL A 58 19.44 0.20 46.26
N THR A 59 18.28 -0.07 46.86
CA THR A 59 17.68 -1.41 46.88
C THR A 59 16.24 -1.40 46.38
N ALA A 60 15.79 -2.55 45.86
CA ALA A 60 14.40 -2.75 45.44
C ALA A 60 13.42 -2.51 46.59
N LYS A 61 13.77 -2.99 47.80
CA LYS A 61 12.99 -2.75 49.02
C LYS A 61 12.65 -1.27 49.24
N GLN A 62 13.65 -0.38 49.18
CA GLN A 62 13.45 1.05 49.42
C GLN A 62 12.50 1.67 48.38
N ALA A 63 12.69 1.31 47.11
CA ALA A 63 11.87 1.78 46.00
C ALA A 63 10.40 1.36 46.16
N LEU A 64 10.17 0.08 46.49
CA LEU A 64 8.83 -0.49 46.66
C LEU A 64 8.14 0.04 47.93
N GLU A 65 8.86 0.20 49.05
CA GLU A 65 8.34 0.81 50.27
C GLU A 65 7.93 2.28 50.04
N TYR A 66 8.71 3.05 49.27
CA TYR A 66 8.34 4.41 48.91
C TYR A 66 7.04 4.45 48.10
N ARG A 67 6.92 3.55 47.12
CA ARG A 67 5.73 3.44 46.27
C ARG A 67 4.48 3.11 47.09
N LEU A 68 4.57 2.14 47.98
CA LEU A 68 3.47 1.67 48.81
C LEU A 68 2.97 2.74 49.81
N ASN A 69 3.90 3.52 50.38
CA ASN A 69 3.60 4.49 51.43
C ASN A 69 3.24 5.90 50.93
N SER A 70 3.20 6.12 49.61
CA SER A 70 2.89 7.42 49.03
C SER A 70 1.39 7.77 49.16
N GLY A 71 1.11 8.99 49.62
CA GLY A 71 -0.26 9.48 49.85
C GLY A 71 -1.00 9.94 48.59
N PRO A 72 -2.28 10.31 48.71
CA PRO A 72 -3.12 10.74 47.59
C PRO A 72 -2.69 12.07 46.96
N GLU A 73 -1.80 12.82 47.59
CA GLU A 73 -1.14 14.03 47.06
C GLU A 73 0.04 13.75 46.12
N THR A 74 0.43 12.48 45.99
CA THR A 74 1.54 12.06 45.14
C THR A 74 1.03 11.41 43.85
N MET A 75 1.55 11.86 42.71
CA MET A 75 1.32 11.24 41.40
C MET A 75 2.63 10.71 40.84
N PHE A 76 2.62 9.49 40.33
CA PHE A 76 3.74 8.92 39.60
C PHE A 76 3.41 8.90 38.11
N PHE A 77 4.42 8.60 37.31
CA PHE A 77 4.28 8.32 35.89
C PHE A 77 4.84 6.94 35.59
N ALA A 78 4.38 6.32 34.49
CA ALA A 78 4.98 5.07 34.02
C ALA A 78 6.46 5.26 33.63
N GLY A 79 6.79 6.42 33.04
CA GLY A 79 8.15 6.83 32.73
C GLY A 79 8.81 7.65 33.85
N THR A 80 10.03 8.13 33.57
CA THR A 80 10.78 9.01 34.48
C THR A 80 11.15 10.31 33.79
N PHE A 81 11.18 11.40 34.55
CA PHE A 81 11.62 12.70 34.06
C PHE A 81 13.12 12.64 33.71
N ASP A 82 13.60 13.61 32.93
CA ASP A 82 15.04 13.77 32.72
C ASP A 82 15.76 13.88 34.08
N PRO A 83 16.72 12.99 34.38
CA PRO A 83 17.51 13.08 35.61
C PRO A 83 18.19 14.44 35.78
N GLY A 84 18.50 15.14 34.69
CA GLY A 84 19.05 16.50 34.66
C GLY A 84 18.20 17.53 35.41
N ILE A 85 16.92 17.24 35.64
CA ILE A 85 15.99 18.12 36.32
C ILE A 85 16.00 17.79 37.83
N GLU A 86 16.69 18.61 38.62
CA GLU A 86 16.84 18.38 40.07
C GLU A 86 15.66 18.90 40.89
N GLU A 87 15.21 20.14 40.64
CA GLU A 87 13.98 20.70 41.21
C GLU A 87 13.20 21.44 40.13
N ALA A 88 11.97 20.98 39.86
CA ALA A 88 11.08 21.66 38.94
C ALA A 88 9.62 21.63 39.41
N TYR A 89 8.84 22.58 38.93
CA TYR A 89 7.39 22.50 39.00
C TYR A 89 6.83 21.89 37.73
N VAL A 90 5.99 20.86 37.88
CA VAL A 90 5.26 20.23 36.79
C VAL A 90 3.92 20.93 36.64
N VAL A 91 3.66 21.48 35.46
CA VAL A 91 2.41 22.13 35.08
C VAL A 91 1.82 21.47 33.84
N PRO A 92 0.52 21.65 33.55
CA PRO A 92 -0.01 21.35 32.22
C PRO A 92 0.77 22.14 31.15
N GLU A 93 1.01 21.53 30.00
CA GLU A 93 1.76 22.11 28.88
C GLU A 93 1.26 23.51 28.48
N GLN A 94 -0.06 23.70 28.42
CA GLN A 94 -0.71 24.98 28.12
C GLN A 94 -0.39 26.12 29.10
N ARG A 95 0.07 25.78 30.32
CA ARG A 95 0.46 26.77 31.34
C ARG A 95 1.97 26.95 31.42
N LEU A 96 2.75 26.21 30.63
CA LEU A 96 4.22 26.21 30.70
C LEU A 96 4.79 27.61 30.47
N GLU A 97 4.42 28.28 29.38
CA GLU A 97 4.91 29.62 29.04
C GLU A 97 4.51 30.68 30.08
N ARG A 98 3.25 30.64 30.53
CA ARG A 98 2.76 31.57 31.57
C ARG A 98 3.42 31.31 32.93
N ALA A 99 3.71 30.07 33.26
CA ALA A 99 4.33 29.68 34.53
C ALA A 99 5.83 29.95 34.57
N ARG A 100 6.54 29.83 33.43
CA ARG A 100 7.96 30.22 33.28
C ARG A 100 8.20 31.69 33.65
N GLY A 101 7.23 32.57 33.41
CA GLY A 101 7.30 33.98 33.78
C GLY A 101 6.85 34.34 35.21
N ALA A 102 6.21 33.41 35.93
CA ALA A 102 5.51 33.70 37.19
C ALA A 102 6.09 32.99 38.43
N ARG A 103 6.98 32.02 38.26
CA ARG A 103 7.61 31.26 39.35
C ARG A 103 9.13 31.36 39.28
N ASP A 104 9.78 31.56 40.42
CA ASP A 104 11.22 31.34 40.57
C ASP A 104 11.50 29.83 40.57
N GLY A 105 12.30 29.35 39.62
CA GLY A 105 12.70 27.94 39.47
C GLY A 105 12.34 27.32 38.12
N GLN A 106 12.85 26.11 37.86
CA GLN A 106 12.58 25.40 36.60
C GLN A 106 11.10 24.96 36.55
N VAL A 107 10.44 25.17 35.42
CA VAL A 107 9.05 24.72 35.18
C VAL A 107 9.04 23.83 33.94
N VAL A 108 8.42 22.66 34.06
CA VAL A 108 8.34 21.65 32.99
C VAL A 108 6.91 21.14 32.84
N ALA A 109 6.61 20.54 31.69
CA ALA A 109 5.34 19.88 31.45
C ALA A 109 5.49 18.36 31.55
N ALA A 110 4.40 17.66 31.91
CA ALA A 110 4.35 16.19 31.91
C ALA A 110 4.14 15.64 30.49
N THR A 111 5.02 16.00 29.56
CA THR A 111 4.98 15.64 28.14
C THR A 111 6.11 14.67 27.80
N GLY A 112 6.04 14.03 26.63
CA GLY A 112 7.09 13.12 26.14
C GLY A 112 8.46 13.79 25.94
N GLU A 113 8.50 15.13 25.86
CA GLU A 113 9.75 15.89 25.85
C GLU A 113 10.59 15.62 27.12
N PHE A 114 9.93 15.59 28.29
CA PHE A 114 10.60 15.45 29.58
C PHE A 114 10.50 14.04 30.18
N LEU A 115 9.40 13.33 29.91
CA LEU A 115 9.10 11.99 30.42
C LEU A 115 9.41 10.92 29.37
N ASN A 116 10.26 9.95 29.73
CA ASN A 116 10.59 8.81 28.87
C ASN A 116 10.85 7.53 29.67
N PHE A 117 10.82 6.38 29.00
CA PHE A 117 11.37 5.14 29.54
C PHE A 117 12.88 5.16 29.34
N ARG A 118 13.64 5.24 30.43
CA ARG A 118 15.08 5.50 30.37
C ARG A 118 15.88 4.24 30.65
N LYS A 119 17.01 4.11 29.97
CA LYS A 119 17.91 2.96 30.13
C LYS A 119 18.46 2.88 31.55
N GLY A 120 18.46 1.68 32.13
CA GLY A 120 18.99 1.37 33.46
C GLY A 120 17.91 1.08 34.50
N PRO A 121 18.29 0.86 35.77
CA PRO A 121 17.37 0.32 36.77
C PRO A 121 16.18 1.25 37.09
N GLY A 122 15.00 0.66 37.21
CA GLY A 122 13.73 1.37 37.45
C GLY A 122 12.60 0.43 37.83
N LEU A 123 11.34 0.90 37.75
CA LEU A 123 10.15 0.08 38.01
C LEU A 123 9.31 -0.07 36.74
N ILE A 124 8.92 -1.30 36.42
CA ILE A 124 7.83 -1.59 35.49
C ILE A 124 6.53 -1.55 36.29
N SER A 125 5.59 -0.70 35.87
CA SER A 125 4.25 -0.66 36.43
C SER A 125 3.30 -1.47 35.57
N ILE A 126 2.53 -2.37 36.19
CA ILE A 126 1.49 -3.16 35.55
C ILE A 126 0.18 -2.88 36.28
N ASP A 127 -0.83 -2.38 35.58
CA ASP A 127 -2.20 -2.21 36.10
C ASP A 127 -3.03 -3.35 35.54
N ILE A 128 -3.69 -4.07 36.44
CA ILE A 128 -4.57 -5.20 36.13
C ILE A 128 -5.99 -4.74 36.42
N ASP A 129 -6.76 -4.53 35.36
CA ASP A 129 -8.16 -4.13 35.43
C ASP A 129 -8.97 -5.03 34.48
N VAL A 130 -10.06 -5.60 35.00
CA VAL A 130 -10.94 -6.49 34.23
C VAL A 130 -12.30 -5.83 34.05
N LYS A 131 -12.92 -6.06 32.88
CA LYS A 131 -14.27 -5.58 32.59
C LYS A 131 -15.31 -6.65 32.91
N SER A 132 -16.44 -6.20 33.46
CA SER A 132 -17.64 -7.03 33.60
C SER A 132 -18.46 -6.99 32.30
N PRO A 133 -19.14 -8.09 31.91
CA PRO A 133 -20.07 -8.08 30.78
C PRO A 133 -21.17 -7.02 30.88
N ASP A 134 -21.54 -6.62 32.11
CA ASP A 134 -22.56 -5.60 32.36
C ASP A 134 -22.07 -4.16 32.08
N GLU A 135 -20.76 -3.96 31.94
CA GLU A 135 -20.16 -2.64 31.69
C GLU A 135 -20.02 -2.30 30.19
N VAL A 136 -20.24 -3.27 29.30
CA VAL A 136 -19.89 -3.17 27.87
C VAL A 136 -20.99 -3.73 26.99
N ALA A 137 -21.06 -3.30 25.74
CA ALA A 137 -22.13 -3.71 24.83
C ALA A 137 -21.99 -5.17 24.32
N GLY A 138 -20.79 -5.73 24.43
CA GLY A 138 -20.48 -7.12 24.13
C GLY A 138 -19.08 -7.48 24.60
N MET A 139 -18.84 -8.76 24.91
CA MET A 139 -17.56 -9.22 25.43
C MET A 139 -17.18 -10.60 24.89
N TYR A 140 -15.88 -10.83 24.78
CA TYR A 140 -15.27 -12.10 24.43
C TYR A 140 -14.18 -12.41 25.47
N PRO A 141 -14.19 -13.58 26.11
CA PRO A 141 -15.30 -14.54 26.08
C PRO A 141 -16.60 -13.92 26.65
N PRO A 142 -17.80 -14.42 26.29
CA PRO A 142 -19.07 -13.80 26.67
C PRO A 142 -19.29 -13.62 28.18
N GLN A 143 -18.76 -14.55 28.98
CA GLN A 143 -18.81 -14.51 30.44
C GLN A 143 -17.76 -13.58 31.07
N GLY A 144 -16.82 -13.09 30.26
CA GLY A 144 -15.64 -12.37 30.74
C GLY A 144 -14.58 -13.23 31.40
N ILE A 145 -13.61 -12.55 32.00
CA ILE A 145 -12.57 -13.18 32.80
C ILE A 145 -12.94 -12.98 34.27
N PRO A 146 -12.83 -14.02 35.12
CA PRO A 146 -12.99 -13.85 36.55
C PRO A 146 -11.97 -12.84 37.10
N PRO A 147 -12.38 -11.90 37.97
CA PRO A 147 -11.44 -11.03 38.65
C PRO A 147 -10.52 -11.83 39.57
N LEU A 148 -9.25 -11.45 39.63
CA LEU A 148 -8.27 -12.04 40.55
C LEU A 148 -8.57 -11.61 41.99
N GLN A 149 -8.76 -12.57 42.89
CA GLN A 149 -9.30 -12.33 44.24
C GLN A 149 -8.22 -12.03 45.28
N SER A 150 -6.97 -12.40 45.02
CA SER A 150 -5.87 -12.29 45.99
C SER A 150 -4.56 -11.88 45.32
N THR A 151 -3.61 -11.39 46.13
CA THR A 151 -2.24 -11.09 45.66
C THR A 151 -1.52 -12.34 45.14
N GLY A 152 -1.86 -13.53 45.65
CA GLY A 152 -1.32 -14.80 45.17
C GLY A 152 -1.78 -15.13 43.76
N GLU A 153 -3.09 -15.03 43.49
CA GLU A 153 -3.64 -15.22 42.14
C GLU A 153 -3.05 -14.23 41.12
N VAL A 154 -2.77 -13.00 41.55
CA VAL A 154 -2.08 -12.00 40.72
C VAL A 154 -0.66 -12.43 40.36
N LEU A 155 0.10 -12.96 41.33
CA LEU A 155 1.45 -13.47 41.06
C LEU A 155 1.41 -14.71 40.17
N ASP A 156 0.49 -15.65 40.42
CA ASP A 156 0.35 -16.85 39.62
C ASP A 156 0.06 -16.49 38.14
N ALA A 157 -0.88 -15.57 37.91
CA ALA A 157 -1.20 -15.08 36.57
C ALA A 157 -0.01 -14.36 35.90
N LEU A 158 0.73 -13.53 36.66
CA LEU A 158 1.91 -12.86 36.14
C LEU A 158 3.01 -13.85 35.79
N TYR A 159 3.29 -14.83 36.65
CA TYR A 159 4.36 -15.81 36.44
C TYR A 159 4.04 -16.85 35.37
N GLU A 160 2.76 -17.12 35.13
CA GLU A 160 2.33 -17.88 33.96
C GLU A 160 2.72 -17.18 32.65
N LEU A 161 2.54 -15.86 32.58
CA LEU A 161 2.83 -15.05 31.39
C LEU A 161 4.29 -14.58 31.31
N LEU A 162 4.94 -14.40 32.46
CA LEU A 162 6.31 -13.95 32.60
C LEU A 162 7.07 -14.84 33.60
N PRO A 163 7.35 -16.11 33.25
CA PRO A 163 8.09 -17.03 34.11
C PRO A 163 9.46 -16.49 34.54
N GLU A 164 10.05 -15.63 33.71
CA GLU A 164 11.35 -15.01 33.95
C GLU A 164 11.33 -14.01 35.13
N ALA A 165 10.15 -13.59 35.60
CA ALA A 165 10.00 -12.73 36.78
C ALA A 165 9.92 -13.53 38.10
N VAL A 166 9.86 -14.86 38.06
CA VAL A 166 9.84 -15.71 39.26
C VAL A 166 11.11 -15.51 40.07
N GLY A 167 10.95 -15.17 41.35
CA GLY A 167 12.07 -14.93 42.27
C GLY A 167 12.66 -13.51 42.21
N CYS A 168 12.17 -12.65 41.32
CA CYS A 168 12.53 -11.22 41.33
C CYS A 168 11.78 -10.45 42.43
N PRO A 169 12.34 -9.34 42.95
CA PRO A 169 11.62 -8.44 43.84
C PRO A 169 10.31 -7.99 43.22
N ILE A 170 9.24 -7.90 44.01
CA ILE A 170 7.93 -7.52 43.48
C ILE A 170 7.05 -6.88 44.57
N LEU A 171 6.19 -5.94 44.17
CA LEU A 171 5.10 -5.43 45.00
C LEU A 171 3.78 -5.64 44.25
N VAL A 172 2.82 -6.31 44.89
CA VAL A 172 1.43 -6.37 44.44
C VAL A 172 0.57 -5.60 45.44
N MET A 173 -0.22 -4.65 44.96
CA MET A 173 -1.11 -3.84 45.79
C MET A 173 -2.45 -3.61 45.09
N PRO A 174 -3.55 -3.32 45.81
CA PRO A 174 -4.82 -3.02 45.16
C PRO A 174 -4.75 -1.68 44.43
N SER A 175 -5.50 -1.54 43.35
CA SER A 175 -5.66 -0.26 42.68
C SER A 175 -6.24 0.80 43.64
N SER A 176 -6.10 2.09 43.30
CA SER A 176 -6.58 3.19 44.14
C SER A 176 -8.08 3.09 44.50
N SER A 177 -8.91 2.44 43.68
CA SER A 177 -10.36 2.30 43.89
C SER A 177 -10.84 0.92 44.34
N SER A 178 -9.96 -0.06 44.52
CA SER A 178 -10.30 -1.43 44.94
C SER A 178 -10.06 -1.65 46.43
N MET A 179 -10.60 -2.74 47.00
CA MET A 179 -10.36 -3.13 48.40
C MET A 179 -10.73 -2.02 49.41
N ILE A 180 -11.97 -1.52 49.32
CA ILE A 180 -12.51 -0.48 50.20
C ILE A 180 -13.53 -1.11 51.15
N GLU A 181 -13.38 -0.81 52.45
CA GLU A 181 -14.30 -1.26 53.49
C GLU A 181 -14.83 -0.10 54.33
N ARG A 182 -15.96 -0.33 54.99
CA ARG A 182 -16.52 0.61 55.96
C ARG A 182 -15.65 0.59 57.22
N ALA A 183 -15.13 1.75 57.62
CA ALA A 183 -14.24 1.85 58.76
C ALA A 183 -14.87 1.44 60.09
N LYS A 184 -16.21 1.59 60.22
CA LYS A 184 -16.96 1.30 61.45
C LYS A 184 -17.03 -0.19 61.79
N ASP A 185 -17.25 -1.05 60.81
CA ASP A 185 -17.56 -2.47 61.01
C ASP A 185 -16.76 -3.43 60.12
N GLY A 186 -15.90 -2.92 59.23
CA GLY A 186 -15.08 -3.73 58.32
C GLY A 186 -15.88 -4.35 57.17
N THR A 187 -17.11 -3.91 56.92
CA THR A 187 -17.90 -4.43 55.78
C THR A 187 -17.22 -4.05 54.47
N SER A 188 -16.93 -5.03 53.61
CA SER A 188 -16.40 -4.78 52.27
C SER A 188 -17.43 -4.05 51.41
N LEU A 189 -17.05 -2.89 50.87
CA LEU A 189 -17.88 -2.04 50.01
C LEU A 189 -17.42 -2.07 48.54
N LYS A 190 -16.11 -2.29 48.32
CA LYS A 190 -15.54 -2.62 47.01
C LYS A 190 -14.51 -3.74 47.17
N GLY A 191 -14.71 -4.82 46.42
CA GLY A 191 -13.83 -6.00 46.42
C GLY A 191 -12.55 -5.84 45.61
N PRO A 192 -11.84 -6.96 45.36
CA PRO A 192 -10.62 -7.01 44.54
C PRO A 192 -10.98 -6.92 43.04
N GLY A 193 -11.31 -5.71 42.58
CA GLY A 193 -11.67 -5.44 41.18
C GLY A 193 -10.49 -4.97 40.32
N GLY A 194 -9.33 -4.69 40.92
CA GLY A 194 -8.16 -4.23 40.18
C GLY A 194 -6.92 -4.15 41.05
N TRP A 195 -5.78 -4.48 40.44
CA TRP A 195 -4.49 -4.67 41.10
C TRP A 195 -3.39 -3.90 40.40
N ARG A 196 -2.32 -3.65 41.13
CA ARG A 196 -1.12 -2.99 40.63
C ARG A 196 0.09 -3.81 41.00
N VAL A 197 0.94 -4.08 40.02
CA VAL A 197 2.21 -4.78 40.22
C VAL A 197 3.36 -3.85 39.88
N MET A 198 4.30 -3.68 40.81
CA MET A 198 5.58 -3.02 40.56
C MET A 198 6.66 -4.09 40.45
N LEU A 199 7.34 -4.14 39.31
CA LEU A 199 8.44 -5.05 39.04
C LEU A 199 9.74 -4.23 38.85
N PRO A 200 10.61 -4.16 39.86
CA PRO A 200 11.97 -3.63 39.73
C PRO A 200 12.75 -4.35 38.63
N THR A 201 13.31 -3.57 37.71
CA THR A 201 13.99 -4.06 36.50
C THR A 201 15.39 -3.48 36.39
N THR A 202 16.31 -4.20 35.74
CA THR A 202 17.66 -3.71 35.40
C THR A 202 17.64 -2.67 34.26
N ASP A 203 16.59 -2.66 33.43
CA ASP A 203 16.44 -1.73 32.31
C ASP A 203 14.97 -1.30 32.09
N ALA A 204 14.60 -0.15 32.63
CA ALA A 204 13.26 0.42 32.50
C ALA A 204 12.94 0.92 31.08
N SER A 205 13.93 1.11 30.20
CA SER A 205 13.68 1.46 28.79
C SER A 205 12.89 0.37 28.06
N GLN A 206 12.94 -0.87 28.56
CA GLN A 206 12.28 -2.03 27.98
C GLN A 206 10.81 -2.19 28.44
N THR A 207 10.29 -1.28 29.26
CA THR A 207 8.93 -1.36 29.81
C THR A 207 7.85 -1.56 28.74
N PRO A 208 7.79 -0.76 27.64
CA PRO A 208 6.78 -0.96 26.60
C PRO A 208 6.83 -2.36 25.98
N ARG A 209 8.04 -2.86 25.71
CA ARG A 209 8.26 -4.19 25.14
C ARG A 209 7.78 -5.30 26.07
N ILE A 210 8.04 -5.18 27.37
CA ILE A 210 7.60 -6.18 28.36
C ILE A 210 6.08 -6.17 28.53
N LEU A 211 5.44 -5.01 28.60
CA LEU A 211 3.98 -4.90 28.65
C LEU A 211 3.33 -5.50 27.40
N ASN A 212 3.89 -5.22 26.21
CA ASN A 212 3.44 -5.82 24.97
C ASN A 212 3.62 -7.35 24.96
N LEU A 213 4.75 -7.84 25.48
CA LEU A 213 5.00 -9.27 25.58
C LEU A 213 4.00 -9.99 26.49
N ILE A 214 3.66 -9.41 27.66
CA ILE A 214 2.62 -9.95 28.56
C ILE A 214 1.28 -10.01 27.82
N HIS A 215 0.95 -8.96 27.08
CA HIS A 215 -0.27 -8.88 26.30
C HIS A 215 -0.32 -9.96 25.20
N GLU A 216 0.73 -10.11 24.40
CA GLU A 216 0.82 -11.13 23.36
C GLU A 216 0.77 -12.55 23.95
N ARG A 217 1.49 -12.83 25.04
CA ARG A 217 1.43 -14.15 25.70
C ARG A 217 0.04 -14.45 26.27
N SER A 218 -0.68 -13.46 26.78
CA SER A 218 -2.07 -13.64 27.24
C SER A 218 -2.96 -14.14 26.10
N TRP A 219 -2.88 -13.47 24.94
CA TRP A 219 -3.61 -13.86 23.74
C TRP A 219 -3.14 -15.18 23.16
N ALA A 220 -1.84 -15.48 23.19
CA ALA A 220 -1.29 -16.74 22.69
C ALA A 220 -1.80 -17.95 23.47
N LEU A 221 -1.81 -17.84 24.82
CA LEU A 221 -2.30 -18.91 25.71
C LEU A 221 -3.82 -19.01 25.71
N GLY A 222 -4.53 -17.93 25.40
CA GLY A 222 -5.99 -17.89 25.55
C GLY A 222 -6.44 -17.67 27.00
N GLU A 223 -5.51 -17.34 27.90
CA GLU A 223 -5.76 -17.01 29.31
C GLU A 223 -5.53 -15.52 29.57
N HIS A 224 -6.16 -14.96 30.61
CA HIS A 224 -6.02 -13.55 31.03
C HIS A 224 -6.22 -12.51 29.90
N ASN A 225 -6.94 -12.85 28.83
CA ASN A 225 -7.25 -12.00 27.69
C ASN A 225 -8.76 -11.86 27.48
N PHE A 226 -9.19 -10.66 27.11
CA PHE A 226 -10.58 -10.38 26.80
C PHE A 226 -10.66 -9.32 25.73
N ALA A 227 -11.69 -9.37 24.91
CA ALA A 227 -12.04 -8.29 24.02
C ALA A 227 -13.47 -7.83 24.31
N PHE A 228 -13.78 -6.57 24.05
CA PHE A 228 -15.13 -6.05 24.22
C PHE A 228 -15.47 -5.01 23.16
N VAL A 229 -16.78 -4.79 23.01
CA VAL A 229 -17.34 -3.75 22.15
C VAL A 229 -17.57 -2.52 23.00
N SER A 230 -16.92 -1.41 22.64
CA SER A 230 -17.19 -0.10 23.25
C SER A 230 -18.60 0.37 22.97
N ASN A 231 -19.11 1.38 23.68
CA ASN A 231 -20.45 1.89 23.34
C ASN A 231 -20.47 2.64 21.99
N GLY A 232 -19.31 3.08 21.50
CA GLY A 232 -19.08 3.56 20.13
C GLY A 232 -19.01 2.44 19.08
N GLY A 233 -19.01 1.18 19.52
CA GLY A 233 -19.04 -0.01 18.68
C GLY A 233 -17.69 -0.42 18.07
N ASP A 234 -16.58 0.02 18.67
CA ASP A 234 -15.24 -0.43 18.34
C ASP A 234 -14.89 -1.69 19.15
N VAL A 235 -14.14 -2.61 18.54
CA VAL A 235 -13.69 -3.85 19.19
C VAL A 235 -12.31 -3.60 19.79
N LEU A 236 -12.20 -3.80 21.10
CA LEU A 236 -10.98 -3.51 21.86
C LEU A 236 -10.49 -4.77 22.54
N ASP A 237 -9.27 -5.22 22.20
CA ASP A 237 -8.61 -6.32 22.90
C ASP A 237 -7.81 -5.82 24.11
N ARG A 238 -7.83 -6.63 25.18
CA ARG A 238 -7.20 -6.37 26.47
C ARG A 238 -6.58 -7.66 27.00
N SER A 239 -5.68 -7.52 27.95
CA SER A 239 -4.94 -8.61 28.58
C SER A 239 -4.79 -8.34 30.09
N LEU A 240 -3.99 -9.18 30.76
CA LEU A 240 -3.64 -8.99 32.17
C LEU A 240 -3.06 -7.59 32.46
N ALA A 241 -2.33 -7.01 31.51
CA ALA A 241 -1.65 -5.72 31.67
C ALA A 241 -2.28 -4.62 30.82
N ASP A 242 -2.68 -3.51 31.44
CA ASP A 242 -3.13 -2.32 30.71
C ASP A 242 -1.97 -1.69 29.90
N GLN A 243 -2.09 -1.75 28.59
CA GLN A 243 -1.12 -1.19 27.65
C GLN A 243 -1.03 0.33 27.72
N ALA A 244 -1.96 1.03 28.38
CA ALA A 244 -1.84 2.47 28.61
C ALA A 244 -0.55 2.84 29.36
N LEU A 245 -0.04 1.95 30.23
CA LEU A 245 1.22 2.12 30.95
C LEU A 245 2.48 1.94 30.07
N ALA A 246 2.31 1.55 28.80
CA ALA A 246 3.39 1.61 27.81
C ALA A 246 3.64 3.04 27.29
N ARG A 247 2.88 4.05 27.77
CA ARG A 247 3.13 5.47 27.52
C ARG A 247 3.83 6.11 28.72
N PRO A 248 4.99 6.76 28.56
CA PRO A 248 5.76 7.26 29.70
C PRO A 248 5.03 8.37 30.46
N THR A 249 4.11 9.08 29.81
CA THR A 249 3.28 10.14 30.38
C THR A 249 2.04 9.63 31.10
N GLN A 250 1.77 8.32 31.08
CA GLN A 250 0.60 7.74 31.74
C GLN A 250 0.69 7.98 33.25
N PRO A 251 -0.28 8.69 33.87
CA PRO A 251 -0.25 8.98 35.29
C PRO A 251 -0.67 7.76 36.10
N ASP A 252 0.02 7.54 37.21
CA ASP A 252 -0.16 6.40 38.10
C ASP A 252 -0.34 6.85 39.56
N PHE A 253 -1.54 6.67 40.09
CA PHE A 253 -1.93 7.14 41.43
C PHE A 253 -1.81 6.01 42.46
N PRO A 254 -0.98 6.17 43.51
CA PRO A 254 -0.74 5.13 44.52
C PRO A 254 -2.00 4.80 45.33
N THR A 255 -2.81 5.82 45.66
CA THR A 255 -4.03 5.64 46.44
C THR A 255 -5.07 6.72 46.11
N ALA A 256 -6.31 6.54 46.59
CA ALA A 256 -7.40 7.51 46.47
C ALA A 256 -7.58 8.28 47.78
N THR A 257 -8.19 9.47 47.68
CA THR A 257 -8.66 10.18 48.88
C THR A 257 -9.91 9.48 49.40
N LEU A 258 -9.89 9.03 50.66
CA LEU A 258 -11.02 8.37 51.29
C LEU A 258 -11.76 9.34 52.20
N GLY A 259 -13.06 9.49 51.97
CA GLY A 259 -13.98 10.25 52.81
C GLY A 259 -14.22 9.58 54.16
N GLU A 260 -14.86 10.32 55.05
CA GLU A 260 -15.16 9.85 56.40
C GLU A 260 -15.94 8.52 56.37
N GLY A 261 -15.53 7.58 57.22
CA GLY A 261 -16.15 6.25 57.31
C GLY A 261 -15.66 5.21 56.31
N LEU A 262 -14.71 5.53 55.42
CA LEU A 262 -14.06 4.58 54.51
C LEU A 262 -12.60 4.31 54.91
N ARG A 263 -12.13 3.07 54.69
CA ARG A 263 -10.71 2.72 54.76
C ARG A 263 -10.35 1.65 53.71
N LYS A 264 -9.07 1.52 53.38
CA LYS A 264 -8.55 0.37 52.61
C LYS A 264 -8.56 -0.87 53.50
N VAL A 265 -8.81 -2.04 52.91
CA VAL A 265 -8.65 -3.32 53.61
C VAL A 265 -7.19 -3.46 54.07
N VAL A 266 -6.99 -3.75 55.35
CA VAL A 266 -5.64 -3.86 55.94
C VAL A 266 -4.95 -5.13 55.42
N GLY A 267 -3.66 -5.02 55.10
CA GLY A 267 -2.84 -6.16 54.67
C GLY A 267 -3.16 -6.69 53.26
N SER A 268 -3.86 -5.91 52.44
CA SER A 268 -4.25 -6.31 51.08
C SER A 268 -3.12 -6.18 50.03
N HIS A 269 -1.85 -6.15 50.44
CA HIS A 269 -0.69 -6.03 49.57
C HIS A 269 0.32 -7.14 49.87
N LEU A 270 1.20 -7.41 48.91
CA LEU A 270 2.28 -8.37 49.02
C LEU A 270 3.58 -7.75 48.53
N MET A 271 4.64 -7.91 49.31
CA MET A 271 6.01 -7.60 48.92
C MET A 271 6.83 -8.87 49.06
N ASP A 272 7.51 -9.28 48.01
CA ASP A 272 8.26 -10.54 47.99
C ASP A 272 9.64 -10.38 47.32
N ASN A 273 10.56 -11.29 47.65
CA ASN A 273 11.93 -11.40 47.10
C ASN A 273 12.74 -10.08 47.13
N LEU A 274 12.56 -9.26 48.17
CA LEU A 274 13.04 -7.87 48.22
C LEU A 274 14.57 -7.68 48.14
N GLU A 275 15.33 -8.73 48.45
CA GLU A 275 16.79 -8.76 48.44
C GLU A 275 17.35 -9.56 47.24
N ALA A 276 16.49 -10.03 46.33
CA ALA A 276 16.89 -10.77 45.13
C ALA A 276 17.31 -9.83 43.99
N ASP A 277 17.87 -10.43 42.93
CA ASP A 277 18.28 -9.69 41.73
C ASP A 277 17.07 -9.10 40.99
N LEU A 278 17.26 -7.89 40.45
CA LEU A 278 16.23 -7.22 39.65
C LEU A 278 15.88 -8.04 38.40
N PHE A 279 14.65 -7.89 37.92
CA PHE A 279 14.24 -8.52 36.68
C PHE A 279 15.08 -8.04 35.49
N ASP A 280 15.66 -8.97 34.73
CA ASP A 280 16.41 -8.66 33.51
C ASP A 280 15.52 -8.82 32.27
N PRO A 281 15.00 -7.72 31.70
CA PRO A 281 14.12 -7.80 30.55
C PRO A 281 14.84 -8.30 29.30
N SER A 282 16.16 -8.11 29.18
CA SER A 282 16.91 -8.45 27.95
C SER A 282 16.92 -9.95 27.64
N SER A 283 16.74 -10.77 28.67
CA SER A 283 16.63 -12.22 28.58
C SER A 283 15.31 -12.72 28.00
N VAL A 284 14.26 -11.88 28.05
CA VAL A 284 12.88 -12.27 27.71
C VAL A 284 12.60 -11.98 26.23
N LYS A 285 12.10 -12.97 25.48
CA LYS A 285 11.73 -12.82 24.07
C LYS A 285 10.38 -13.47 23.79
N LEU A 286 9.57 -12.80 22.98
CA LEU A 286 8.36 -13.37 22.39
C LEU A 286 8.77 -14.29 21.25
N LYS A 287 8.29 -15.53 21.27
CA LYS A 287 8.57 -16.51 20.23
C LYS A 287 7.61 -16.32 19.05
N ASP A 288 8.03 -16.78 17.87
CA ASP A 288 7.23 -16.63 16.65
C ASP A 288 5.91 -17.41 16.72
N ASP A 289 5.89 -18.58 17.36
CA ASP A 289 4.68 -19.38 17.58
C ASP A 289 3.70 -18.69 18.53
N GLU A 290 4.19 -18.05 19.61
CA GLU A 290 3.39 -17.22 20.51
C GLU A 290 2.72 -16.07 19.74
N ARG A 291 3.48 -15.37 18.88
CA ARG A 291 2.95 -14.28 18.04
C ARG A 291 1.85 -14.76 17.09
N HIS A 292 2.07 -15.86 16.38
CA HIS A 292 1.06 -16.43 15.48
C HIS A 292 -0.20 -16.88 16.22
N ALA A 293 -0.05 -17.50 17.40
CA ALA A 293 -1.18 -17.91 18.22
C ALA A 293 -1.99 -16.70 18.73
N ALA A 294 -1.30 -15.64 19.18
CA ALA A 294 -1.93 -14.41 19.63
C ALA A 294 -2.74 -13.74 18.51
N THR A 295 -2.16 -13.57 17.32
CA THR A 295 -2.87 -13.03 16.14
C THR A 295 -4.13 -13.84 15.83
N LYS A 296 -4.01 -15.17 15.80
CA LYS A 296 -5.14 -16.06 15.52
C LYS A 296 -6.25 -15.91 16.57
N ASN A 297 -5.92 -15.86 17.87
CA ASN A 297 -6.91 -15.76 18.93
C ASN A 297 -7.59 -14.38 18.97
N LYS A 298 -6.84 -13.30 18.69
CA LYS A 298 -7.39 -11.94 18.50
C LYS A 298 -8.38 -11.90 17.33
N GLU A 299 -8.06 -12.54 16.20
CA GLU A 299 -8.98 -12.64 15.06
C GLU A 299 -10.28 -13.38 15.42
N VAL A 300 -10.19 -14.46 16.19
CA VAL A 300 -11.37 -15.21 16.67
C VAL A 300 -12.26 -14.30 17.53
N ALA A 301 -11.67 -13.56 18.47
CA ALA A 301 -12.39 -12.61 19.31
C ALA A 301 -13.03 -11.49 18.46
N LYS A 302 -12.29 -10.92 17.50
CA LYS A 302 -12.79 -9.87 16.59
C LYS A 302 -13.99 -10.36 15.79
N ARG A 303 -13.92 -11.55 15.20
CA ARG A 303 -15.04 -12.17 14.45
C ARG A 303 -16.25 -12.46 15.33
N ALA A 304 -16.05 -12.87 16.58
CA ALA A 304 -17.13 -13.12 17.52
C ALA A 304 -17.88 -11.83 17.91
N LEU A 305 -17.15 -10.72 18.03
CA LEU A 305 -17.68 -9.42 18.44
C LEU A 305 -18.20 -8.57 17.28
N GLU A 306 -17.79 -8.84 16.04
CA GLU A 306 -18.16 -8.07 14.85
C GLU A 306 -19.68 -7.86 14.67
N PRO A 307 -20.55 -8.88 14.87
CA PRO A 307 -22.01 -8.67 14.77
C PRO A 307 -22.55 -7.72 15.84
N ILE A 308 -21.99 -7.78 17.05
CA ILE A 308 -22.38 -6.93 18.17
C ILE A 308 -21.89 -5.50 17.92
N ALA A 309 -20.62 -5.34 17.53
CA ALA A 309 -20.02 -4.07 17.15
C ALA A 309 -20.83 -3.36 16.06
N LYS A 310 -21.22 -4.09 15.01
CA LYS A 310 -22.05 -3.54 13.92
C LYS A 310 -23.42 -3.10 14.42
N ARG A 311 -24.09 -3.90 15.25
CA ARG A 311 -25.40 -3.54 15.83
C ARG A 311 -25.30 -2.26 16.67
N VAL A 312 -24.30 -2.18 17.56
CA VAL A 312 -24.06 -1.01 18.42
C VAL A 312 -23.79 0.23 17.57
N LYS A 313 -22.93 0.14 16.53
CA LYS A 313 -22.69 1.25 15.61
C LYS A 313 -23.97 1.73 14.91
N GLU A 314 -24.80 0.80 14.41
CA GLU A 314 -26.05 1.16 13.74
C GLU A 314 -27.08 1.78 14.68
N GLU A 315 -27.23 1.27 15.90
CA GLU A 315 -28.13 1.82 16.93
C GLU A 315 -27.70 3.25 17.31
N ARG A 316 -26.41 3.46 17.62
CA ARG A 316 -25.88 4.78 17.98
C ARG A 316 -25.94 5.78 16.83
N LYS A 317 -25.67 5.33 15.60
CA LYS A 317 -25.87 6.15 14.40
C LYS A 317 -27.33 6.55 14.24
N GLY A 318 -28.28 5.62 14.50
CA GLY A 318 -29.71 5.90 14.51
C GLY A 318 -30.12 6.95 15.55
N GLU A 319 -29.67 6.79 16.79
CA GLU A 319 -29.90 7.76 17.89
C GLU A 319 -29.37 9.15 17.52
N GLU A 320 -28.17 9.22 16.95
CA GLU A 320 -27.55 10.48 16.52
C GLU A 320 -28.34 11.14 15.38
N VAL A 321 -28.87 10.35 14.43
CA VAL A 321 -29.74 10.86 13.37
C VAL A 321 -31.02 11.47 13.94
N GLU A 322 -31.69 10.79 14.86
CA GLU A 322 -32.91 11.33 15.49
C GLU A 322 -32.60 12.61 16.28
N ARG A 323 -31.50 12.63 17.06
CA ARG A 323 -31.04 13.82 17.79
C ARG A 323 -30.82 15.03 16.86
N LEU A 324 -30.15 14.83 15.73
CA LEU A 324 -29.91 15.89 14.75
C LEU A 324 -31.20 16.35 14.06
N VAL A 325 -32.13 15.42 13.78
CA VAL A 325 -33.45 15.75 13.19
C VAL A 325 -34.31 16.55 14.17
N GLU A 326 -34.32 16.19 15.45
CA GLU A 326 -34.97 16.97 16.52
C GLU A 326 -34.36 18.37 16.66
N GLY A 327 -33.04 18.48 16.42
CA GLY A 327 -32.30 19.75 16.34
C GLY A 327 -32.53 20.56 15.05
N GLY A 328 -33.38 20.10 14.12
CA GLY A 328 -33.75 20.82 12.90
C GLY A 328 -32.92 20.50 11.66
N VAL A 329 -32.01 19.52 11.72
CA VAL A 329 -31.22 19.09 10.55
C VAL A 329 -32.05 18.17 9.66
N PRO A 330 -32.13 18.39 8.33
CA PRO A 330 -32.84 17.49 7.43
C PRO A 330 -32.32 16.05 7.54
N ARG A 331 -33.23 15.06 7.61
CA ARG A 331 -32.87 13.64 7.81
C ARG A 331 -31.77 13.09 6.89
N PRO A 332 -31.70 13.43 5.57
CA PRO A 332 -30.58 13.02 4.73
C PRO A 332 -29.22 13.58 5.19
N ASN A 333 -29.20 14.83 5.66
CA ASN A 333 -27.99 15.47 6.17
C ASN A 333 -27.62 14.91 7.54
N ALA A 334 -28.60 14.68 8.41
CA ALA A 334 -28.40 14.04 9.72
C ALA A 334 -27.77 12.64 9.57
N ARG A 335 -28.24 11.84 8.60
CA ARG A 335 -27.63 10.55 8.25
C ARG A 335 -26.17 10.69 7.83
N ARG A 336 -25.88 11.63 6.92
CA ARG A 336 -24.51 11.87 6.46
C ARG A 336 -23.58 12.31 7.59
N ILE A 337 -24.03 13.21 8.46
CA ILE A 337 -23.26 13.67 9.63
C ILE A 337 -22.96 12.48 10.56
N ALA A 338 -23.97 11.69 10.90
CA ALA A 338 -23.81 10.52 11.75
C ALA A 338 -22.87 9.47 11.10
N GLU A 339 -23.03 9.16 9.82
CA GLU A 339 -22.13 8.26 9.08
C GLU A 339 -20.68 8.75 9.13
N ARG A 340 -20.43 10.03 8.84
CA ARG A 340 -19.08 10.62 8.87
C ARG A 340 -18.46 10.62 10.26
N LYS A 341 -19.25 10.88 11.30
CA LYS A 341 -18.81 10.83 12.70
C LYS A 341 -18.41 9.43 13.13
N PHE A 342 -19.28 8.44 12.92
CA PHE A 342 -19.06 7.07 13.40
C PHE A 342 -18.06 6.29 12.54
N GLU A 343 -18.09 6.45 11.21
CA GLU A 343 -17.25 5.66 10.29
C GLU A 343 -15.90 6.34 9.99
N LYS A 344 -15.89 7.66 9.76
CA LYS A 344 -14.66 8.38 9.37
C LYS A 344 -14.01 9.16 10.51
N GLY A 345 -14.68 9.30 11.66
CA GLY A 345 -14.20 10.13 12.76
C GLY A 345 -14.20 11.61 12.39
N TYR A 346 -15.15 12.06 11.56
CA TYR A 346 -15.24 13.47 11.19
C TYR A 346 -16.33 14.18 11.98
N LEU A 347 -16.00 15.34 12.54
CA LEU A 347 -16.98 16.28 13.09
C LEU A 347 -17.21 17.35 12.02
N LEU A 348 -18.44 17.47 11.55
CA LEU A 348 -18.78 18.42 10.50
C LEU A 348 -19.12 19.80 11.10
N GLY A 349 -19.10 20.85 10.30
CA GLY A 349 -19.37 22.22 10.76
C GLY A 349 -20.66 22.38 11.57
N SER A 350 -21.69 21.58 11.25
CA SER A 350 -22.98 21.49 11.95
C SER A 350 -22.93 20.79 13.31
N ASP A 351 -21.82 20.13 13.67
CA ASP A 351 -21.64 19.51 14.99
C ASP A 351 -21.28 20.56 16.06
N SER A 352 -21.29 20.15 17.31
CA SER A 352 -20.81 20.95 18.44
C SER A 352 -19.97 20.09 19.38
N VAL A 353 -18.99 20.71 20.03
CA VAL A 353 -18.17 20.11 21.08
C VAL A 353 -18.62 20.70 22.41
N VAL A 354 -18.85 19.83 23.40
CA VAL A 354 -19.24 20.23 24.75
C VAL A 354 -18.00 20.19 25.65
N PHE A 355 -17.57 21.34 26.13
CA PHE A 355 -16.43 21.50 27.03
C PHE A 355 -16.81 21.24 28.48
N ALA A 356 -15.82 20.95 29.33
CA ALA A 356 -16.06 20.79 30.76
C ALA A 356 -16.65 22.08 31.37
N GLY A 357 -17.86 22.00 31.93
CA GLY A 357 -18.64 23.16 32.39
C GLY A 357 -19.93 23.42 31.61
N ASP A 358 -20.35 22.47 30.76
CA ASP A 358 -21.58 22.49 29.94
C ASP A 358 -21.61 23.58 28.85
N GLU A 359 -20.46 24.12 28.47
CA GLU A 359 -20.33 25.04 27.34
C GLU A 359 -20.30 24.26 26.01
N SER A 360 -21.28 24.50 25.13
CA SER A 360 -21.37 23.87 23.81
C SER A 360 -20.96 24.84 22.70
N VAL A 361 -19.88 24.51 21.99
CA VAL A 361 -19.32 25.37 20.93
C VAL A 361 -19.45 24.68 19.56
N PRO A 362 -19.99 25.35 18.52
CA PRO A 362 -20.09 24.79 17.18
C PRO A 362 -18.73 24.49 16.56
N VAL A 363 -18.63 23.38 15.83
CA VAL A 363 -17.40 22.99 15.13
C VAL A 363 -16.97 24.04 14.10
N SER A 364 -17.92 24.70 13.44
CA SER A 364 -17.62 25.81 12.52
C SER A 364 -16.86 26.95 13.20
N VAL A 365 -17.12 27.22 14.49
CA VAL A 365 -16.41 28.24 15.27
C VAL A 365 -15.04 27.71 15.69
N LEU A 366 -14.96 26.46 16.14
CA LEU A 366 -13.71 25.81 16.55
C LEU A 366 -12.70 25.64 15.40
N MET A 367 -13.17 25.57 14.17
CA MET A 367 -12.31 25.53 12.97
C MET A 367 -11.77 26.91 12.56
N SER A 368 -12.31 28.00 13.10
CA SER A 368 -11.87 29.38 12.85
C SER A 368 -10.77 29.80 13.82
N SER A 369 -10.28 31.05 13.72
CA SER A 369 -9.33 31.61 14.69
C SER A 369 -9.86 31.64 16.12
N GLN A 370 -11.19 31.70 16.31
CA GLN A 370 -11.81 31.65 17.64
C GLN A 370 -11.61 30.30 18.35
N GLY A 371 -11.30 29.23 17.60
CA GLY A 371 -10.96 27.94 18.18
C GLY A 371 -9.69 27.97 19.03
N GLU A 372 -8.78 28.91 18.80
CA GLU A 372 -7.55 29.07 19.60
C GLU A 372 -7.85 29.25 21.09
N GLU A 373 -8.94 29.95 21.44
CA GLU A 373 -9.36 30.17 22.83
C GLU A 373 -9.72 28.86 23.56
N HIS A 374 -10.13 27.84 22.81
CA HIS A 374 -10.52 26.54 23.32
C HIS A 374 -9.42 25.50 23.19
N ASP A 375 -8.27 25.82 22.58
CA ASP A 375 -7.18 24.86 22.34
C ASP A 375 -6.74 24.20 23.65
N GLY A 376 -6.64 22.88 23.61
CA GLY A 376 -6.21 22.06 24.73
C GLY A 376 -7.22 21.93 25.88
N HIS A 377 -8.40 22.53 25.78
CA HIS A 377 -9.45 22.36 26.79
C HIS A 377 -10.04 20.96 26.74
N VAL A 378 -10.37 20.44 27.93
CA VAL A 378 -11.03 19.15 28.08
C VAL A 378 -12.51 19.26 27.68
N CYS A 379 -12.97 18.29 26.92
CA CYS A 379 -14.33 18.17 26.43
C CYS A 379 -14.87 16.76 26.62
N LEU A 380 -16.18 16.62 26.45
CA LEU A 380 -16.86 15.33 26.43
C LEU A 380 -16.49 14.55 25.16
N ASP A 381 -16.62 13.23 25.22
CA ASP A 381 -16.43 12.40 24.02
C ASP A 381 -17.51 12.76 22.97
N PRO A 382 -17.14 12.97 21.68
CA PRO A 382 -18.09 13.35 20.64
C PRO A 382 -19.18 12.33 20.30
N ILE A 383 -18.95 11.04 20.61
CA ILE A 383 -19.89 9.93 20.41
C ILE A 383 -20.59 9.56 21.72
N GLU A 384 -19.90 9.62 22.85
CA GLU A 384 -20.39 9.23 24.18
C GLU A 384 -20.24 10.33 25.23
N PRO A 385 -21.04 11.42 25.15
CA PRO A 385 -20.92 12.52 26.11
C PRO A 385 -21.15 12.10 27.58
N GLY A 386 -21.87 11.00 27.81
CA GLY A 386 -22.14 10.42 29.13
C GLY A 386 -21.08 9.43 29.66
N TYR A 387 -20.00 9.19 28.93
CA TYR A 387 -18.97 8.22 29.31
C TYR A 387 -18.37 8.48 30.72
N ASP A 388 -18.17 7.41 31.52
CA ASP A 388 -17.70 7.46 32.93
C ASP A 388 -18.46 8.49 33.79
N GLY A 389 -19.77 8.64 33.58
CA GLY A 389 -20.65 9.54 34.33
C GLY A 389 -20.62 11.00 33.86
N GLY A 390 -20.43 11.24 32.56
CA GLY A 390 -20.31 12.59 31.98
C GLY A 390 -18.92 13.19 32.14
N ARG A 391 -17.89 12.33 32.25
CA ARG A 391 -16.52 12.77 32.41
C ARG A 391 -16.00 13.36 31.10
N ALA A 392 -15.38 14.53 31.18
CA ALA A 392 -14.58 15.07 30.08
C ALA A 392 -13.33 14.18 29.87
N VAL A 393 -13.41 13.31 28.88
CA VAL A 393 -12.39 12.31 28.52
C VAL A 393 -11.73 12.61 27.19
N ALA A 394 -12.02 13.76 26.59
CA ALA A 394 -11.42 14.20 25.35
C ALA A 394 -10.74 15.56 25.52
N ILE A 395 -9.83 15.88 24.60
CA ILE A 395 -9.14 17.17 24.53
C ILE A 395 -9.32 17.71 23.12
N PHE A 396 -9.77 18.96 23.02
CA PHE A 396 -9.81 19.65 21.74
C PHE A 396 -8.41 20.19 21.40
N TYR A 397 -7.99 20.04 20.16
CA TYR A 397 -6.77 20.60 19.60
C TYR A 397 -7.14 21.49 18.43
N TRP A 398 -6.74 22.76 18.47
CA TRP A 398 -6.98 23.73 17.42
C TRP A 398 -6.01 23.56 16.25
N ASN A 399 -4.75 23.21 16.54
CA ASN A 399 -3.71 22.92 15.55
C ASN A 399 -3.58 24.00 14.45
N GLU A 400 -3.42 25.26 14.88
CA GLU A 400 -3.30 26.43 13.99
C GLU A 400 -4.47 26.61 13.02
N GLY A 401 -5.62 26.01 13.32
CA GLY A 401 -6.77 26.00 12.42
C GLY A 401 -6.56 25.15 11.16
N GLU A 402 -5.47 24.41 11.00
CA GLU A 402 -5.24 23.56 9.83
C GLU A 402 -5.73 22.12 10.05
N ALA A 403 -5.54 21.62 11.27
CA ALA A 403 -5.79 20.22 11.66
C ALA A 403 -6.64 20.10 12.93
N SER A 404 -7.57 21.02 13.14
CA SER A 404 -8.40 21.07 14.35
C SER A 404 -9.20 19.79 14.56
N GLY A 405 -9.26 19.28 15.79
CA GLY A 405 -9.93 18.03 16.10
C GLY A 405 -10.01 17.74 17.59
N VAL A 406 -10.79 16.72 17.94
CA VAL A 406 -10.95 16.27 19.32
C VAL A 406 -10.25 14.92 19.48
N HIS A 407 -9.25 14.85 20.34
CA HIS A 407 -8.68 13.56 20.74
C HIS A 407 -9.46 13.03 21.94
N SER A 408 -10.28 12.01 21.72
CA SER A 408 -10.93 11.30 22.81
C SER A 408 -10.06 10.16 23.30
N PHE A 409 -9.95 10.01 24.61
CA PHE A 409 -9.31 8.87 25.27
C PHE A 409 -10.31 7.80 25.71
N ALA A 410 -11.60 7.95 25.36
CA ALA A 410 -12.58 6.89 25.56
C ALA A 410 -12.22 5.67 24.69
N HIS A 411 -12.52 4.48 25.20
CA HIS A 411 -12.74 3.28 24.39
C HIS A 411 -11.77 3.07 23.20
N GLY A 412 -10.46 3.08 23.45
CA GLY A 412 -9.45 2.78 22.42
C GLY A 412 -8.68 3.99 21.89
N SER A 413 -9.03 5.20 22.33
CA SER A 413 -8.42 6.46 21.87
C SER A 413 -8.71 6.75 20.40
N ARG A 414 -9.45 7.82 20.11
CA ARG A 414 -9.82 8.19 18.74
C ARG A 414 -9.67 9.68 18.53
N PHE A 415 -9.03 10.06 17.43
CA PHE A 415 -8.98 11.45 16.99
C PHE A 415 -10.15 11.73 16.04
N TYR A 416 -10.94 12.74 16.38
CA TYR A 416 -12.06 13.23 15.60
C TYR A 416 -11.67 14.49 14.87
N LEU A 417 -11.46 14.39 13.56
CA LEU A 417 -11.02 15.50 12.72
C LEU A 417 -12.20 16.40 12.36
N MET A 418 -12.02 17.71 12.49
CA MET A 418 -13.06 18.65 12.07
C MET A 418 -12.99 18.93 10.57
N LYS A 419 -14.15 18.91 9.91
CA LYS A 419 -14.31 19.17 8.49
C LYS A 419 -15.45 20.17 8.25
N HIS A 420 -15.32 20.98 7.21
CA HIS A 420 -16.43 21.81 6.80
C HIS A 420 -17.50 20.98 6.08
N ASP A 421 -18.76 21.23 6.40
CA ASP A 421 -19.91 20.93 5.54
C ASP A 421 -20.17 22.10 4.56
N LEU A 422 -21.25 22.04 3.79
CA LEU A 422 -21.55 23.06 2.78
C LEU A 422 -21.75 24.45 3.41
N ASP A 423 -22.48 24.55 4.51
CA ASP A 423 -22.82 25.85 5.09
C ASP A 423 -21.58 26.49 5.74
N SER A 424 -20.81 25.70 6.49
CA SER A 424 -19.59 26.19 7.14
C SER A 424 -18.47 26.49 6.13
N VAL A 425 -18.32 25.73 5.04
CA VAL A 425 -17.30 26.07 4.02
C VAL A 425 -17.69 27.35 3.27
N VAL A 426 -18.98 27.55 2.98
CA VAL A 426 -19.46 28.78 2.32
C VAL A 426 -19.25 29.99 3.23
N ALA A 427 -19.50 29.86 4.54
CA ALA A 427 -19.21 30.90 5.50
C ALA A 427 -17.71 31.23 5.56
N ALA A 428 -16.85 30.20 5.67
CA ALA A 428 -15.40 30.37 5.70
C ALA A 428 -14.85 31.03 4.43
N ILE A 429 -15.38 30.66 3.25
CA ILE A 429 -15.01 31.29 1.97
C ILE A 429 -15.40 32.77 1.94
N ARG A 430 -16.58 33.13 2.46
CA ARG A 430 -17.04 34.52 2.52
C ARG A 430 -16.19 35.36 3.46
N GLU A 431 -15.81 34.79 4.60
CA GLU A 431 -14.93 35.45 5.57
C GLU A 431 -13.52 35.66 5.01
N ALA A 432 -12.97 34.65 4.33
CA ALA A 432 -11.69 34.74 3.63
C ALA A 432 -11.68 35.81 2.54
N GLY A 433 -12.84 36.06 1.89
CA GLY A 433 -12.98 37.06 0.85
C GLY A 433 -12.03 36.80 -0.31
N SER A 434 -11.11 37.74 -0.58
CA SER A 434 -10.12 37.61 -1.66
C SER A 434 -8.81 36.92 -1.24
N ASP A 435 -8.71 36.40 -0.01
CA ASP A 435 -7.54 35.64 0.44
C ASP A 435 -7.54 34.23 -0.17
N HIS A 436 -6.71 34.05 -1.19
CA HIS A 436 -6.60 32.81 -1.96
C HIS A 436 -6.19 31.61 -1.10
N ALA A 437 -5.25 31.80 -0.17
CA ALA A 437 -4.76 30.70 0.66
C ALA A 437 -5.85 30.21 1.61
N GLN A 438 -6.58 31.12 2.25
CA GLN A 438 -7.67 30.77 3.17
C GLN A 438 -8.84 30.08 2.44
N VAL A 439 -9.20 30.54 1.24
CA VAL A 439 -10.23 29.88 0.41
C VAL A 439 -9.82 28.46 0.01
N VAL A 440 -8.55 28.27 -0.39
CA VAL A 440 -8.01 26.94 -0.72
C VAL A 440 -8.03 26.03 0.51
N THR A 441 -7.60 26.52 1.68
CA THR A 441 -7.61 25.75 2.94
C THR A 441 -9.03 25.38 3.36
N ALA A 442 -10.00 26.29 3.28
CA ALA A 442 -11.40 26.02 3.60
C ALA A 442 -11.98 24.90 2.72
N LEU A 443 -11.73 24.97 1.40
CA LEU A 443 -12.15 23.92 0.46
C LEU A 443 -11.41 22.59 0.70
N ALA A 444 -10.11 22.64 1.00
CA ALA A 444 -9.31 21.44 1.29
C ALA A 444 -9.81 20.71 2.54
N ARG A 445 -10.34 21.45 3.53
CA ARG A 445 -10.91 20.95 4.78
C ARG A 445 -12.40 20.57 4.70
N ALA A 446 -13.05 20.65 3.54
CA ALA A 446 -14.48 20.33 3.39
C ALA A 446 -14.76 18.86 3.03
N ASP A 447 -15.74 18.24 3.69
CA ASP A 447 -16.34 16.95 3.32
C ASP A 447 -17.74 17.19 2.71
N LEU A 448 -17.78 17.26 1.39
CA LEU A 448 -18.95 17.67 0.61
C LEU A 448 -19.44 16.53 -0.28
N ALA A 449 -20.75 16.42 -0.46
CA ALA A 449 -21.32 15.60 -1.52
C ALA A 449 -21.01 16.20 -2.90
N GLU A 450 -21.03 15.38 -3.95
CA GLU A 450 -20.69 15.81 -5.32
C GLU A 450 -21.55 17.00 -5.82
N THR A 451 -22.81 17.05 -5.39
CA THR A 451 -23.74 18.15 -5.67
C THR A 451 -23.38 19.43 -4.92
N GLU A 452 -22.79 19.33 -3.73
CA GLU A 452 -22.41 20.44 -2.86
C GLU A 452 -21.07 21.06 -3.29
N VAL A 453 -20.14 20.25 -3.82
CA VAL A 453 -18.84 20.71 -4.34
C VAL A 453 -19.04 21.84 -5.35
N LYS A 454 -19.99 21.68 -6.28
CA LYS A 454 -20.30 22.71 -7.30
C LYS A 454 -20.75 24.03 -6.68
N SER A 455 -21.43 23.99 -5.54
CA SER A 455 -21.90 25.19 -4.82
C SER A 455 -20.75 25.89 -4.09
N ALA A 456 -19.92 25.13 -3.37
CA ALA A 456 -18.74 25.66 -2.69
C ALA A 456 -17.74 26.27 -3.70
N GLU A 457 -17.49 25.61 -4.83
CA GLU A 457 -16.63 26.13 -5.90
C GLU A 457 -17.15 27.41 -6.55
N ARG A 458 -18.48 27.54 -6.70
CA ARG A 458 -19.10 28.77 -7.21
C ARG A 458 -18.88 29.93 -6.26
N GLU A 459 -18.98 29.70 -4.96
CA GLU A 459 -18.72 30.73 -3.97
C GLU A 459 -17.24 31.12 -3.94
N ALA A 460 -16.32 30.15 -3.94
CA ALA A 460 -14.88 30.41 -4.03
C ALA A 460 -14.51 31.17 -5.32
N SER A 461 -15.12 30.82 -6.45
CA SER A 461 -14.90 31.53 -7.72
C SER A 461 -15.36 32.99 -7.66
N ARG A 462 -16.44 33.28 -6.91
CA ARG A 462 -16.93 34.64 -6.70
C ARG A 462 -16.00 35.41 -5.77
N ALA A 463 -15.61 34.80 -4.64
CA ALA A 463 -14.76 35.41 -3.63
C ALA A 463 -13.37 35.79 -4.20
N LEU A 464 -12.80 34.92 -5.04
CA LEU A 464 -11.49 35.11 -5.68
C LEU A 464 -11.53 35.78 -7.06
N ALA A 465 -12.72 36.17 -7.54
CA ALA A 465 -12.92 36.76 -8.87
C ALA A 465 -12.34 35.94 -10.05
N LEU A 466 -12.32 34.60 -9.96
CA LEU A 466 -11.66 33.69 -10.93
C LEU A 466 -12.46 33.44 -12.22
N GLY A 467 -13.71 33.91 -12.30
CA GLY A 467 -14.57 33.68 -13.47
C GLY A 467 -14.81 32.18 -13.75
N ASN A 468 -14.40 31.70 -14.93
CA ASN A 468 -14.53 30.29 -15.35
C ASN A 468 -13.27 29.45 -15.06
N SER A 469 -12.19 30.04 -14.55
CA SER A 469 -10.90 29.37 -14.31
C SER A 469 -10.89 28.57 -13.00
N ARG A 470 -11.75 27.54 -12.91
CA ARG A 470 -11.89 26.69 -11.70
C ARG A 470 -10.92 25.52 -11.64
N ARG A 471 -10.23 25.23 -12.75
CA ARG A 471 -9.35 24.07 -12.86
C ARG A 471 -8.10 24.19 -11.98
N GLU A 472 -7.49 25.36 -11.94
CA GLU A 472 -6.28 25.61 -11.14
C GLU A 472 -6.60 25.56 -9.64
N LEU A 473 -7.71 26.18 -9.21
CA LEU A 473 -8.20 26.08 -7.84
C LEU A 473 -8.41 24.63 -7.38
N ARG A 474 -8.97 23.76 -8.24
CA ARG A 474 -9.15 22.33 -7.89
C ARG A 474 -7.82 21.60 -7.69
N ILE A 475 -6.82 21.90 -8.52
CA ILE A 475 -5.49 21.28 -8.41
C ILE A 475 -4.84 21.71 -7.10
N GLU A 476 -4.93 22.99 -6.75
CA GLU A 476 -4.38 23.53 -5.50
C GLU A 476 -5.10 22.98 -4.28
N VAL A 477 -6.44 22.93 -4.28
CA VAL A 477 -7.23 22.31 -3.21
C VAL A 477 -6.88 20.84 -3.04
N THR A 478 -6.62 20.11 -4.12
CA THR A 478 -6.19 18.70 -4.05
C THR A 478 -4.82 18.55 -3.39
N ARG A 479 -3.85 19.37 -3.80
CA ARG A 479 -2.50 19.39 -3.20
C ARG A 479 -2.53 19.78 -1.73
N GLU A 480 -3.32 20.79 -1.38
CA GLU A 480 -3.43 21.24 0.01
C GLU A 480 -4.13 20.19 0.86
N ARG A 481 -5.14 19.49 0.32
CA ARG A 481 -5.78 18.36 0.99
C ARG A 481 -4.80 17.21 1.23
N GLU A 482 -3.93 16.91 0.27
CA GLU A 482 -2.85 15.92 0.45
C GLU A 482 -1.85 16.36 1.52
N ARG A 483 -1.44 17.64 1.54
CA ARG A 483 -0.56 18.23 2.57
C ARG A 483 -1.16 18.12 3.97
N LEU A 484 -2.42 18.53 4.12
CA LEU A 484 -3.15 18.47 5.39
C LEU A 484 -3.33 17.02 5.86
N ASN A 485 -3.70 16.10 4.96
CA ASN A 485 -3.83 14.69 5.29
C ASN A 485 -2.48 14.05 5.67
N ALA A 486 -1.37 14.45 5.05
CA ALA A 486 -0.03 13.98 5.41
C ALA A 486 0.38 14.44 6.82
N ARG A 487 0.04 15.68 7.20
CA ARG A 487 0.21 16.20 8.58
C ARG A 487 -0.64 15.48 9.61
N LEU A 488 -1.78 14.91 9.19
CA LEU A 488 -2.73 14.20 10.05
C LEU A 488 -2.46 12.71 10.22
N ARG A 489 -1.51 12.14 9.46
CA ARG A 489 -1.09 10.72 9.60
C ARG A 489 -0.69 10.30 11.02
N PRO A 490 -0.11 11.15 11.89
CA PRO A 490 0.14 10.80 13.29
C PRO A 490 -1.13 10.58 14.13
N PHE A 491 -2.31 11.01 13.65
CA PHE A 491 -3.59 10.97 14.37
C PHE A 491 -4.64 10.07 13.71
N ALA A 492 -4.32 9.46 12.55
CA ALA A 492 -5.20 8.48 11.93
C ALA A 492 -5.16 7.18 12.76
N VAL A 493 -6.34 6.71 13.18
CA VAL A 493 -6.49 5.38 13.78
C VAL A 493 -6.14 4.36 12.69
N ASP A 494 -4.91 3.85 12.73
CA ASP A 494 -4.54 2.64 12.02
C ASP A 494 -4.89 1.44 12.92
N ASP A 495 -5.79 0.60 12.43
CA ASP A 495 -6.27 -0.63 13.07
C ASP A 495 -5.26 -1.78 12.87
N SER A 496 -3.96 -1.45 12.91
CA SER A 496 -2.86 -2.39 12.69
C SER A 496 -1.91 -2.41 13.88
N THR A 497 -1.80 -3.60 14.46
CA THR A 497 -0.85 -3.97 15.51
C THR A 497 0.59 -3.77 15.01
N GLY A 498 1.29 -2.77 15.53
CA GLY A 498 2.73 -2.55 15.30
C GLY A 498 3.32 -1.64 16.38
N ASP A 499 4.53 -1.95 16.83
CA ASP A 499 5.29 -1.23 17.88
C ASP A 499 5.23 0.31 17.77
N PRO A 500 5.37 1.07 18.88
CA PRO A 500 5.54 2.51 18.83
C PRO A 500 6.89 2.83 18.16
N ALA A 501 6.87 3.03 16.85
CA ALA A 501 7.98 3.65 16.14
C ALA A 501 8.03 5.13 16.55
N GLU A 502 9.12 5.55 17.21
CA GLU A 502 9.58 6.92 17.12
C GLU A 502 9.56 7.30 15.63
N GLY A 503 8.89 8.40 15.29
CA GLY A 503 8.85 8.87 13.90
C GLY A 503 10.26 9.03 13.33
N PRO A 504 10.39 9.04 11.99
CA PRO A 504 11.69 9.09 11.35
C PRO A 504 12.50 10.31 11.82
N LEU A 505 13.74 10.06 12.25
CA LEU A 505 14.67 11.08 12.68
C LEU A 505 14.91 12.09 11.54
N PRO A 506 15.00 13.40 11.86
CA PRO A 506 15.41 14.40 10.89
C PRO A 506 16.78 14.08 10.27
N LEU A 507 16.95 14.37 8.98
CA LEU A 507 18.15 14.03 8.20
C LEU A 507 19.47 14.66 8.71
N ASP A 508 19.38 15.62 9.63
CA ASP A 508 20.49 16.32 10.27
C ASP A 508 20.80 15.82 11.68
N GLN A 509 20.01 14.91 12.23
CA GLN A 509 20.21 14.33 13.55
C GLN A 509 20.90 12.97 13.48
N ARG A 510 21.64 12.62 14.53
CA ARG A 510 22.39 11.36 14.59
C ARG A 510 21.81 10.43 15.67
N PRO A 511 21.33 9.22 15.33
CA PRO A 511 21.04 8.20 16.33
C PRO A 511 22.32 7.77 17.07
N PRO A 512 22.20 7.29 18.32
CA PRO A 512 23.35 6.75 19.04
C PRO A 512 23.91 5.52 18.31
N VAL A 513 25.24 5.35 18.27
CA VAL A 513 25.89 4.20 17.60
C VAL A 513 25.37 2.85 18.12
N SER A 514 24.94 2.81 19.39
CA SER A 514 24.34 1.62 20.01
C SER A 514 22.95 1.25 19.47
N SER A 515 22.30 2.12 18.69
CA SER A 515 21.03 1.81 18.02
C SER A 515 21.23 0.90 16.79
N PHE A 516 22.43 0.89 16.21
CA PHE A 516 22.70 0.06 15.03
C PHE A 516 22.77 -1.42 15.44
N PRO A 517 22.06 -2.31 14.74
CA PRO A 517 21.89 -3.71 15.14
C PRO A 517 23.21 -4.50 15.13
N GLN A 518 24.17 -4.10 14.28
CA GLN A 518 25.44 -4.80 14.15
C GLN A 518 26.62 -3.84 14.37
N THR A 519 27.36 -4.05 15.46
CA THR A 519 28.53 -3.25 15.79
C THR A 519 29.73 -4.13 16.13
N ARG A 520 30.92 -3.55 16.04
CA ARG A 520 32.18 -4.19 16.42
C ARG A 520 32.88 -3.35 17.48
N THR A 521 33.31 -4.00 18.55
CA THR A 521 34.11 -3.36 19.59
C THR A 521 35.59 -3.67 19.37
N SER A 522 36.44 -2.65 19.35
CA SER A 522 37.89 -2.80 19.25
C SER A 522 38.49 -3.31 20.56
N VAL A 523 39.73 -3.80 20.52
CA VAL A 523 40.48 -4.23 21.73
C VAL A 523 40.67 -3.09 22.74
N GLN A 524 40.54 -1.84 22.29
CA GLN A 524 40.63 -0.62 23.11
C GLN A 524 39.24 -0.11 23.57
N GLY A 525 38.16 -0.85 23.30
CA GLY A 525 36.79 -0.52 23.72
C GLY A 525 36.00 0.40 22.80
N ALA A 526 36.55 0.81 21.65
CA ALA A 526 35.84 1.67 20.69
C ALA A 526 34.82 0.87 19.87
N VAL A 527 33.55 1.30 19.87
CA VAL A 527 32.46 0.66 19.11
C VAL A 527 32.34 1.31 17.73
N SER A 528 32.34 0.51 16.66
CA SER A 528 32.13 0.95 15.28
C SER A 528 31.02 0.16 14.59
N VAL A 529 30.26 0.81 13.71
CA VAL A 529 29.24 0.17 12.89
C VAL A 529 29.92 -0.68 11.81
N ILE A 530 29.41 -1.88 11.53
CA ILE A 530 29.96 -2.76 10.50
C ILE A 530 29.21 -2.63 9.17
N ASP A 531 29.89 -2.97 8.07
CA ASP A 531 29.31 -3.01 6.73
C ASP A 531 28.39 -4.23 6.57
N CYS A 532 27.09 -4.05 6.76
CA CYS A 532 26.09 -5.10 6.58
C CYS A 532 24.73 -4.52 6.18
N ARG A 533 23.88 -5.38 5.59
CA ARG A 533 22.55 -5.00 5.09
C ARG A 533 21.65 -4.48 6.21
N GLU A 534 21.72 -5.11 7.38
CA GLU A 534 20.89 -4.81 8.55
C GLU A 534 21.13 -3.38 9.05
N ASN A 535 22.38 -2.91 9.05
CA ASN A 535 22.70 -1.53 9.44
C ASN A 535 22.28 -0.50 8.39
N VAL A 536 22.29 -0.85 7.10
CA VAL A 536 21.77 0.03 6.05
C VAL A 536 20.24 0.08 6.11
N GLY A 537 19.58 -1.04 6.40
CA GLY A 537 18.12 -1.10 6.64
C GLY A 537 17.73 -0.25 7.83
N HIS A 538 18.43 -0.41 8.95
CA HIS A 538 18.26 0.44 10.13
C HIS A 538 18.47 1.93 9.80
N LEU A 539 19.49 2.26 8.99
CA LEU A 539 19.72 3.64 8.54
C LEU A 539 18.51 4.17 7.76
N THR A 540 18.01 3.45 6.76
CA THR A 540 16.86 3.90 5.96
C THR A 540 15.58 4.01 6.78
N GLU A 541 15.31 3.06 7.66
CA GLU A 541 14.15 3.08 8.57
C GLU A 541 14.22 4.24 9.56
N THR A 542 15.39 4.45 10.17
CA THR A 542 15.65 5.54 11.12
C THR A 542 15.31 6.90 10.52
N TYR A 543 15.62 7.13 9.24
CA TYR A 543 15.34 8.40 8.56
C TYR A 543 14.05 8.36 7.73
N GLY A 544 13.24 7.30 7.82
CA GLY A 544 11.96 7.19 7.11
C GLY A 544 12.08 7.16 5.59
N ILE A 545 13.20 6.65 5.09
CA ILE A 545 13.43 6.44 3.65
C ILE A 545 12.87 5.06 3.32
N ASP A 546 11.63 5.00 2.86
CA ASP A 546 11.03 3.75 2.40
C ASP A 546 11.58 3.41 1.01
N VAL A 547 12.18 2.23 0.86
CA VAL A 547 12.82 1.77 -0.37
C VAL A 547 12.17 0.48 -0.83
N ARG A 548 11.76 0.45 -2.09
CA ARG A 548 11.07 -0.68 -2.72
C ARG A 548 11.57 -0.92 -4.14
N TYR A 549 11.45 -2.16 -4.62
CA TYR A 549 11.86 -2.52 -5.97
C TYR A 549 10.66 -2.68 -6.89
N ASN A 550 10.63 -1.91 -7.99
CA ASN A 550 9.60 -2.03 -9.02
C ASN A 550 10.01 -3.11 -10.03
N VAL A 551 9.33 -4.27 -10.01
CA VAL A 551 9.72 -5.43 -10.84
C VAL A 551 9.41 -5.25 -12.34
N ILE A 552 8.56 -4.29 -12.70
CA ILE A 552 8.23 -3.94 -14.09
C ILE A 552 9.28 -2.97 -14.64
N ALA A 553 9.53 -1.87 -13.92
CA ALA A 553 10.52 -0.86 -14.32
C ALA A 553 11.97 -1.29 -14.11
N LYS A 554 12.19 -2.35 -13.31
CA LYS A 554 13.50 -2.92 -12.96
C LYS A 554 14.42 -1.89 -12.28
N ARG A 555 13.86 -1.07 -11.39
CA ARG A 555 14.55 -0.01 -10.66
C ARG A 555 14.08 0.09 -9.22
N LEU A 556 14.92 0.67 -8.38
CA LEU A 556 14.54 1.11 -7.06
C LEU A 556 13.62 2.34 -7.16
N GLU A 557 12.65 2.36 -6.27
CA GLU A 557 11.78 3.48 -5.98
C GLU A 557 11.80 3.74 -4.48
N TRP A 558 11.55 4.99 -4.09
CA TRP A 558 11.55 5.37 -2.69
C TRP A 558 10.54 6.47 -2.41
N ASP A 559 10.13 6.58 -1.15
CA ASP A 559 9.32 7.68 -0.65
C ASP A 559 10.04 8.39 0.49
N HIS A 560 10.19 9.71 0.37
CA HIS A 560 10.72 10.59 1.42
C HIS A 560 10.46 12.07 1.07
N PRO A 561 9.88 12.89 1.97
CA PRO A 561 9.52 14.29 1.68
C PRO A 561 10.69 15.19 1.24
N ALA A 562 11.88 14.99 1.83
CA ALA A 562 13.08 15.78 1.52
C ALA A 562 13.98 15.16 0.43
N ILE A 563 13.66 13.95 -0.05
CA ILE A 563 14.43 13.25 -1.08
C ILE A 563 13.43 12.80 -2.17
N PRO A 564 12.89 13.75 -2.96
CA PRO A 564 11.84 13.43 -3.91
C PRO A 564 12.33 12.44 -4.98
N MET A 565 11.46 11.52 -5.38
CA MET A 565 11.70 10.60 -6.49
C MET A 565 11.56 11.30 -7.86
N GLN A 566 10.99 12.50 -7.90
CA GLN A 566 10.80 13.28 -9.11
C GLN A 566 12.06 14.09 -9.47
N GLY A 567 12.35 14.20 -10.76
CA GLY A 567 13.45 15.00 -11.31
C GLY A 567 14.50 14.17 -12.07
N ASP A 568 15.21 14.82 -12.98
CA ASP A 568 16.10 14.16 -13.96
C ASP A 568 17.23 13.32 -13.33
N ASN A 569 17.61 13.63 -12.08
CA ASN A 569 18.74 13.03 -11.39
C ASN A 569 18.40 12.48 -9.99
N ALA A 570 17.13 12.12 -9.76
CA ALA A 570 16.60 11.76 -8.45
C ALA A 570 17.33 10.57 -7.80
N GLU A 571 17.70 9.54 -8.56
CA GLU A 571 18.38 8.34 -8.04
C GLU A 571 19.80 8.66 -7.56
N ASN A 572 20.52 9.52 -8.29
CA ASN A 572 21.83 10.02 -7.86
C ASN A 572 21.71 10.95 -6.64
N ASN A 573 20.62 11.71 -6.51
CA ASN A 573 20.34 12.51 -5.32
C ASN A 573 20.10 11.62 -4.09
N LEU A 574 19.28 10.56 -4.22
CA LEU A 574 19.10 9.56 -3.17
C LEU A 574 20.45 8.96 -2.75
N HIS A 575 21.24 8.49 -3.71
CA HIS A 575 22.55 7.89 -3.42
C HIS A 575 23.46 8.88 -2.69
N SER A 576 23.55 10.13 -3.15
CA SER A 576 24.34 11.18 -2.49
C SER A 576 23.86 11.44 -1.06
N ARG A 577 22.55 11.42 -0.80
CA ARG A 577 21.98 11.61 0.54
C ARG A 577 22.30 10.44 1.46
N LEU A 578 22.12 9.20 0.98
CA LEU A 578 22.45 8.00 1.74
C LEU A 578 23.94 7.90 2.07
N VAL A 579 24.83 8.32 1.15
CA VAL A 579 26.27 8.43 1.44
C VAL A 579 26.53 9.44 2.57
N GLY A 580 25.88 10.60 2.52
CA GLY A 580 26.00 11.62 3.58
C GLY A 580 25.51 11.11 4.94
N LEU A 581 24.35 10.43 4.97
CA LEU A 581 23.81 9.81 6.18
C LEU A 581 24.72 8.70 6.70
N ALA A 582 25.25 7.84 5.81
CA ALA A 582 26.18 6.79 6.20
C ALA A 582 27.44 7.39 6.84
N ASP A 583 28.01 8.44 6.26
CA ASP A 583 29.17 9.15 6.80
C ASP A 583 28.88 9.79 8.17
N MET A 584 27.75 10.49 8.29
CA MET A 584 27.31 11.11 9.55
C MET A 584 27.15 10.08 10.67
N ASN A 585 26.71 8.87 10.33
CA ASN A 585 26.45 7.79 11.28
C ASN A 585 27.63 6.85 11.47
N SER A 586 28.74 7.05 10.74
CA SER A 586 29.88 6.13 10.73
C SER A 586 29.53 4.73 10.22
N VAL A 587 28.50 4.62 9.38
CA VAL A 587 28.16 3.39 8.65
C VAL A 587 29.12 3.24 7.47
N PRO A 588 29.82 2.10 7.33
CA PRO A 588 30.66 1.86 6.17
C PRO A 588 29.84 1.87 4.87
N LYS A 589 30.28 2.65 3.88
CA LYS A 589 29.61 2.84 2.58
C LYS A 589 30.12 1.94 1.44
N GLY A 590 31.01 0.99 1.74
CA GLY A 590 31.70 0.18 0.73
C GLY A 590 30.77 -0.67 -0.14
N HIS A 591 29.64 -1.12 0.43
CA HIS A 591 28.65 -1.94 -0.26
C HIS A 591 27.22 -1.35 -0.18
N LEU A 592 27.10 -0.02 -0.01
CA LEU A 592 25.82 0.66 0.18
C LEU A 592 24.79 0.32 -0.92
N ASP A 593 25.16 0.41 -2.19
CA ASP A 593 24.26 0.12 -3.32
C ASP A 593 23.81 -1.35 -3.37
N LEU A 594 24.71 -2.26 -2.98
CA LEU A 594 24.41 -3.69 -2.93
C LEU A 594 23.36 -3.97 -1.85
N HIS A 595 23.54 -3.38 -0.67
CA HIS A 595 22.60 -3.52 0.45
C HIS A 595 21.27 -2.84 0.14
N LEU A 596 21.28 -1.66 -0.47
CA LEU A 596 20.08 -0.93 -0.87
C LEU A 596 19.26 -1.70 -1.90
N THR A 597 19.92 -2.31 -2.90
CA THR A 597 19.26 -3.19 -3.86
C THR A 597 18.62 -4.39 -3.15
N ALA A 598 19.32 -5.03 -2.22
CA ALA A 598 18.79 -6.17 -1.47
C ALA A 598 17.63 -5.80 -0.53
N LEU A 599 17.64 -4.59 0.04
CA LEU A 599 16.53 -4.05 0.83
C LEU A 599 15.31 -3.80 -0.06
N GLY A 600 15.48 -3.10 -1.18
CA GLY A 600 14.39 -2.86 -2.12
C GLY A 600 13.76 -4.15 -2.66
N GLU A 601 14.56 -5.18 -2.95
CA GLU A 601 14.07 -6.51 -3.38
C GLU A 601 13.23 -7.22 -2.30
N THR A 602 13.47 -6.92 -1.02
CA THR A 602 12.63 -7.45 0.08
C THR A 602 11.24 -6.84 0.07
N ASN A 603 11.14 -5.59 -0.38
CA ASN A 603 9.91 -4.83 -0.55
C ASN A 603 9.54 -4.71 -2.04
N ALA A 604 9.83 -5.75 -2.84
CA ALA A 604 9.53 -5.74 -4.26
C ALA A 604 8.01 -5.75 -4.49
N TYR A 605 7.55 -4.99 -5.48
CA TYR A 605 6.13 -4.90 -5.80
C TYR A 605 5.91 -4.86 -7.31
N ASN A 606 4.70 -5.23 -7.76
CA ASN A 606 4.35 -5.34 -9.16
C ASN A 606 3.17 -4.41 -9.51
N PRO A 607 3.44 -3.17 -9.94
CA PRO A 607 2.41 -2.15 -10.13
C PRO A 607 1.35 -2.52 -11.17
N VAL A 608 1.67 -3.41 -12.11
CA VAL A 608 0.72 -3.83 -13.15
C VAL A 608 -0.26 -4.84 -12.56
N THR A 609 0.23 -5.91 -11.91
CA THR A 609 -0.65 -6.92 -11.32
C THR A 609 -1.43 -6.35 -10.14
N ASP A 610 -0.82 -5.49 -9.32
CA ASP A 610 -1.49 -4.82 -8.18
C ASP A 610 -2.67 -3.98 -8.66
N TYR A 611 -2.55 -3.35 -9.82
CA TYR A 611 -3.66 -2.60 -10.43
C TYR A 611 -4.69 -3.51 -11.09
N LEU A 612 -4.27 -4.46 -11.93
CA LEU A 612 -5.18 -5.32 -12.70
C LEU A 612 -6.01 -6.24 -11.80
N SER A 613 -5.42 -6.81 -10.75
CA SER A 613 -6.13 -7.66 -9.77
C SER A 613 -7.15 -6.92 -8.92
N GLY A 614 -7.06 -5.59 -8.84
CA GLY A 614 -8.06 -4.74 -8.17
C GLY A 614 -9.28 -4.39 -9.03
N LEU A 615 -9.26 -4.72 -10.33
CA LEU A 615 -10.36 -4.42 -11.25
C LEU A 615 -11.47 -5.48 -11.14
N ASN A 616 -12.73 -5.05 -11.24
CA ASN A 616 -13.88 -5.94 -11.29
C ASN A 616 -14.52 -5.86 -12.68
N TRP A 617 -14.57 -6.99 -13.39
CA TRP A 617 -15.22 -7.06 -14.69
C TRP A 617 -16.74 -7.06 -14.56
N ASP A 618 -17.40 -6.21 -15.34
CA ASP A 618 -18.87 -6.08 -15.36
C ASP A 618 -19.59 -7.12 -16.23
N GLY A 619 -18.84 -8.01 -16.89
CA GLY A 619 -19.36 -9.07 -17.75
C GLY A 619 -19.59 -8.70 -19.21
N ALA A 620 -19.32 -7.46 -19.64
CA ALA A 620 -19.42 -7.08 -21.05
C ALA A 620 -18.11 -7.28 -21.82
N GLU A 621 -18.22 -7.87 -23.02
CA GLU A 621 -17.10 -8.26 -23.91
C GLU A 621 -16.49 -7.08 -24.67
N ARG A 622 -15.64 -6.30 -24.00
CA ARG A 622 -15.00 -5.10 -24.54
C ARG A 622 -13.82 -5.38 -25.44
N ILE A 623 -13.17 -6.55 -25.35
CA ILE A 623 -12.16 -6.97 -26.31
C ILE A 623 -12.77 -7.06 -27.72
N ASN A 624 -13.99 -7.61 -27.82
CA ASN A 624 -14.72 -7.71 -29.08
C ASN A 624 -15.16 -6.32 -29.58
N GLU A 625 -15.67 -5.46 -28.70
CA GLU A 625 -16.04 -4.09 -29.03
C GLU A 625 -14.82 -3.26 -29.48
N ALA A 626 -13.66 -3.45 -28.84
CA ALA A 626 -12.41 -2.82 -29.23
C ALA A 626 -11.98 -3.25 -30.64
N ALA A 627 -12.09 -4.54 -30.98
CA ALA A 627 -11.78 -5.05 -32.31
C ALA A 627 -12.64 -4.37 -33.40
N GLU A 628 -13.93 -4.14 -33.11
CA GLU A 628 -14.85 -3.46 -34.02
C GLU A 628 -14.51 -1.98 -34.18
N LYS A 629 -14.20 -1.28 -33.08
CA LYS A 629 -13.85 0.14 -33.08
C LYS A 629 -12.51 0.45 -33.78
N LEU A 630 -11.60 -0.52 -33.91
CA LEU A 630 -10.36 -0.35 -34.68
C LEU A 630 -10.59 -0.29 -36.21
N ASN A 631 -11.82 -0.53 -36.68
CA ASN A 631 -12.18 -0.55 -38.11
C ASN A 631 -11.21 -1.42 -38.91
N SER A 632 -10.97 -2.65 -38.44
CA SER A 632 -10.07 -3.56 -39.14
C SER A 632 -10.70 -4.08 -40.44
N SER A 633 -9.88 -4.32 -41.46
CA SER A 633 -10.35 -4.95 -42.71
C SER A 633 -10.84 -6.39 -42.53
N ASP A 634 -10.50 -7.03 -41.40
CA ASP A 634 -10.89 -8.39 -41.06
C ASP A 634 -11.26 -8.46 -39.56
N ALA A 635 -12.56 -8.41 -39.27
CA ALA A 635 -13.07 -8.32 -37.91
C ALA A 635 -12.81 -9.60 -37.09
N GLU A 636 -12.81 -10.77 -37.73
CA GLU A 636 -12.54 -12.05 -37.05
C GLU A 636 -11.07 -12.12 -36.61
N ILE A 637 -10.15 -11.78 -37.52
CA ILE A 637 -8.72 -11.72 -37.20
C ILE A 637 -8.45 -10.67 -36.11
N ALA A 638 -9.12 -9.52 -36.14
CA ALA A 638 -8.97 -8.48 -35.12
C ALA A 638 -9.39 -8.97 -33.72
N ARG A 639 -10.54 -9.66 -33.60
CA ARG A 639 -10.99 -10.23 -32.32
C ARG A 639 -10.00 -11.24 -31.76
N ILE A 640 -9.52 -12.17 -32.60
CA ILE A 640 -8.54 -13.19 -32.19
C ILE A 640 -7.24 -12.52 -31.74
N ALA A 641 -6.70 -11.61 -32.56
CA ALA A 641 -5.40 -10.98 -32.28
C ALA A 641 -5.42 -10.11 -31.02
N LEU A 642 -6.47 -9.30 -30.81
CA LEU A 642 -6.62 -8.50 -29.59
C LEU A 642 -6.80 -9.38 -28.35
N ARG A 643 -7.66 -10.41 -28.43
CA ARG A 643 -7.87 -11.35 -27.31
C ARG A 643 -6.56 -12.00 -26.88
N LEU A 644 -5.79 -12.53 -27.84
CA LEU A 644 -4.49 -13.12 -27.55
C LEU A 644 -3.52 -12.10 -26.95
N PHE A 645 -3.46 -10.89 -27.52
CA PHE A 645 -2.57 -9.84 -27.02
C PHE A 645 -2.89 -9.43 -25.57
N PHE A 646 -4.16 -9.13 -25.25
CA PHE A 646 -4.53 -8.64 -23.91
C PHE A 646 -4.36 -9.72 -22.84
N ILE A 647 -4.75 -10.97 -23.12
CA ILE A 647 -4.51 -12.09 -22.19
C ILE A 647 -3.01 -12.33 -22.03
N GLN A 648 -2.23 -12.31 -23.13
CA GLN A 648 -0.78 -12.43 -23.07
C GLN A 648 -0.14 -11.31 -22.25
N ALA A 649 -0.63 -10.08 -22.35
CA ALA A 649 -0.13 -8.95 -21.56
C ALA A 649 -0.40 -9.14 -20.07
N CYS A 650 -1.57 -9.66 -19.70
CA CYS A 650 -1.89 -10.04 -18.30
C CYS A 650 -0.96 -11.16 -17.81
N ALA A 651 -0.82 -12.23 -18.59
CA ALA A 651 0.08 -13.35 -18.27
C ALA A 651 1.56 -12.93 -18.22
N ALA A 652 1.98 -11.96 -19.02
CA ALA A 652 3.33 -11.41 -18.93
C ALA A 652 3.52 -10.65 -17.62
N ALA A 653 2.52 -9.91 -17.15
CA ALA A 653 2.64 -9.06 -15.96
C ALA A 653 3.07 -9.86 -14.71
N ASP A 654 2.54 -11.07 -14.51
CA ASP A 654 2.92 -11.99 -13.43
C ASP A 654 3.89 -13.10 -13.89
N ASN A 655 4.41 -13.02 -15.13
CA ASN A 655 5.22 -14.06 -15.76
C ASN A 655 4.55 -15.45 -15.72
N GLY A 656 3.22 -15.53 -15.89
CA GLY A 656 2.44 -16.76 -15.99
C GLY A 656 2.26 -17.49 -14.67
N GLU A 657 2.42 -16.81 -13.54
CA GLU A 657 2.36 -17.41 -12.20
C GLU A 657 0.97 -17.97 -11.89
N ILE A 658 -0.09 -17.20 -12.14
CA ILE A 658 -1.48 -17.67 -11.95
C ILE A 658 -1.77 -18.88 -12.84
N ALA A 659 -1.35 -18.84 -14.11
CA ALA A 659 -1.55 -19.97 -15.02
C ALA A 659 -0.82 -21.24 -14.55
N ARG A 660 0.44 -21.13 -14.10
CA ARG A 660 1.19 -22.28 -13.55
C ARG A 660 0.54 -22.86 -12.29
N SER A 661 0.01 -22.01 -11.41
CA SER A 661 -0.70 -22.47 -10.20
C SER A 661 -1.89 -23.39 -10.51
N ARG A 662 -2.46 -23.29 -11.72
CA ARG A 662 -3.56 -24.13 -12.20
C ARG A 662 -3.08 -25.34 -12.99
N ASN A 663 -1.98 -25.20 -13.72
CA ASN A 663 -1.37 -26.27 -14.51
C ASN A 663 0.14 -26.06 -14.65
N ASP A 664 0.91 -26.87 -13.95
CA ASP A 664 2.38 -26.80 -13.93
C ASP A 664 3.04 -27.04 -15.31
N ASN A 665 2.29 -27.56 -16.29
CA ASN A 665 2.80 -27.78 -17.66
C ASN A 665 2.77 -26.52 -18.54
N ILE A 666 2.25 -25.39 -18.04
CA ILE A 666 2.19 -24.15 -18.80
C ILE A 666 3.54 -23.42 -18.76
N GLU A 667 4.14 -23.22 -19.93
CA GLU A 667 5.37 -22.45 -20.09
C GLU A 667 5.07 -20.96 -20.33
N ALA A 668 5.80 -20.08 -19.63
CA ALA A 668 5.64 -18.61 -19.74
C ALA A 668 6.32 -18.07 -21.00
N HIS A 669 5.66 -18.25 -22.15
CA HIS A 669 6.07 -17.66 -23.42
C HIS A 669 5.13 -16.55 -23.84
N PHE A 670 5.69 -15.37 -24.14
CA PHE A 670 4.96 -14.16 -24.53
C PHE A 670 5.42 -13.71 -25.92
N GLU A 671 5.32 -14.62 -26.89
CA GLU A 671 5.99 -14.49 -28.18
C GLU A 671 5.18 -13.82 -29.29
N TYR A 672 3.90 -13.52 -29.06
CA TYR A 672 3.02 -12.90 -30.05
C TYR A 672 3.15 -11.38 -30.03
N VAL A 673 3.38 -10.79 -31.21
CA VAL A 673 3.53 -9.37 -31.44
C VAL A 673 2.33 -8.87 -32.23
N LEU A 674 1.53 -7.99 -31.63
CA LEU A 674 0.43 -7.33 -32.33
C LEU A 674 1.01 -6.29 -33.29
N VAL A 675 0.66 -6.30 -34.59
CA VAL A 675 1.19 -5.32 -35.55
C VAL A 675 0.06 -4.51 -36.17
N LEU A 676 0.04 -3.22 -35.92
CA LEU A 676 -0.94 -2.28 -36.46
C LEU A 676 -0.45 -1.74 -37.80
N VAL A 677 -1.13 -2.13 -38.88
CA VAL A 677 -0.85 -1.73 -40.25
C VAL A 677 -1.83 -0.63 -40.66
N GLY A 678 -1.33 0.48 -41.17
CA GLY A 678 -2.19 1.55 -41.69
C GLY A 678 -1.38 2.75 -42.12
N ASP A 679 -2.03 3.75 -42.70
CA ASP A 679 -1.34 4.93 -43.22
C ASP A 679 -0.62 5.73 -42.10
N GLN A 680 0.37 6.52 -42.49
CA GLN A 680 1.04 7.43 -41.56
C GLN A 680 0.04 8.47 -41.04
N GLY A 681 0.08 8.78 -39.74
CA GLY A 681 -0.76 9.81 -39.14
C GLY A 681 -2.14 9.33 -38.66
N VAL A 682 -2.50 8.06 -38.80
CA VAL A 682 -3.78 7.49 -38.28
C VAL A 682 -3.79 7.24 -36.76
N GLY A 683 -2.83 7.82 -36.03
CA GLY A 683 -2.78 7.78 -34.57
C GLY A 683 -2.44 6.42 -33.94
N LYS A 684 -1.85 5.46 -34.68
CA LYS A 684 -1.58 4.08 -34.20
C LYS A 684 -0.89 4.03 -32.83
N THR A 685 0.28 4.67 -32.72
CA THR A 685 1.11 4.68 -31.50
C THR A 685 0.42 5.37 -30.31
N LYS A 686 -0.20 6.54 -30.55
CA LYS A 686 -0.91 7.32 -29.52
C LYS A 686 -2.24 6.65 -29.10
N GLY A 687 -2.96 6.08 -30.04
CA GLY A 687 -4.22 5.37 -29.82
C GLY A 687 -3.99 4.11 -29.00
N PHE A 688 -2.94 3.36 -29.29
CA PHE A 688 -2.60 2.18 -28.49
C PHE A 688 -2.21 2.54 -27.05
N ARG A 689 -1.44 3.61 -26.85
CA ARG A 689 -1.15 4.13 -25.50
C ARG A 689 -2.42 4.42 -24.70
N ARG A 690 -3.48 4.91 -25.35
CA ARG A 690 -4.77 5.20 -24.68
C ARG A 690 -5.55 3.94 -24.30
N LEU A 691 -5.27 2.80 -24.95
CA LEU A 691 -5.77 1.49 -24.54
C LEU A 691 -5.10 0.96 -23.27
N LEU A 692 -4.12 1.66 -22.68
CA LEU A 692 -3.65 1.35 -21.33
C LEU A 692 -4.37 2.22 -20.29
N PRO A 693 -4.71 1.65 -19.11
CA PRO A 693 -5.33 2.41 -18.03
C PRO A 693 -4.42 3.57 -17.62
N PRO A 694 -4.96 4.77 -17.27
CA PRO A 694 -4.14 5.95 -16.98
C PRO A 694 -2.98 5.71 -16.02
N PRO A 695 -3.13 4.96 -14.90
CA PRO A 695 -2.02 4.68 -13.97
C PRO A 695 -0.89 3.82 -14.56
N LEU A 696 -1.20 3.00 -15.57
CA LEU A 696 -0.25 2.08 -16.20
C LEU A 696 0.40 2.64 -17.46
N ARG A 697 -0.06 3.79 -18.00
CA ARG A 697 0.53 4.45 -19.19
C ARG A 697 2.02 4.79 -19.04
N LYS A 698 2.54 4.88 -17.80
CA LYS A 698 3.98 5.08 -17.54
C LYS A 698 4.83 3.83 -17.82
N TYR A 699 4.22 2.65 -17.90
CA TYR A 699 4.89 1.39 -18.27
C TYR A 699 4.73 1.04 -19.75
N TYR A 700 4.30 2.01 -20.57
CA TYR A 700 4.27 1.91 -22.03
C TYR A 700 5.54 2.52 -22.64
N GLY A 701 6.34 1.68 -23.28
CA GLY A 701 7.53 2.09 -24.03
C GLY A 701 7.14 2.53 -25.42
N GLU A 702 6.95 3.83 -25.63
CA GLU A 702 6.56 4.41 -26.93
C GLU A 702 7.78 4.56 -27.86
N GLY A 703 7.66 4.16 -29.14
CA GLY A 703 8.66 4.39 -30.17
C GLY A 703 10.01 3.73 -29.90
N GLN A 704 10.03 2.56 -29.26
CA GLN A 704 11.30 1.91 -28.89
C GLN A 704 11.93 1.19 -30.10
N VAL A 705 13.26 1.28 -30.19
CA VAL A 705 14.06 0.49 -31.12
C VAL A 705 14.76 -0.62 -30.34
N LEU A 706 14.51 -1.87 -30.73
CA LEU A 706 15.08 -3.05 -30.10
C LEU A 706 16.23 -3.62 -30.93
N ASN A 707 17.45 -3.43 -30.42
CA ASN A 707 18.64 -4.13 -30.89
C ASN A 707 19.03 -5.20 -29.88
N VAL A 708 18.77 -6.47 -30.20
CA VAL A 708 19.02 -7.59 -29.28
C VAL A 708 20.51 -7.79 -28.94
N ASN A 709 21.42 -7.28 -29.78
CA ASN A 709 22.86 -7.39 -29.56
C ASN A 709 23.38 -6.27 -28.63
N ASP A 710 22.57 -5.23 -28.41
CA ASP A 710 22.87 -4.15 -27.50
C ASP A 710 22.16 -4.38 -26.15
N LYS A 711 22.97 -4.57 -25.11
CA LYS A 711 22.47 -4.84 -23.75
C LYS A 711 21.68 -3.67 -23.19
N ASP A 712 22.03 -2.43 -23.55
CA ASP A 712 21.34 -1.25 -23.05
C ASP A 712 19.99 -1.07 -23.76
N SER A 713 19.91 -1.42 -25.05
CA SER A 713 18.65 -1.51 -25.79
C SER A 713 17.72 -2.56 -25.18
N VAL A 714 18.22 -3.78 -24.94
CA VAL A 714 17.43 -4.84 -24.28
C VAL A 714 16.97 -4.37 -22.90
N LYS A 715 17.89 -3.88 -22.04
CA LYS A 715 17.57 -3.40 -20.69
C LYS A 715 16.45 -2.37 -20.69
N ARG A 716 16.54 -1.37 -21.57
CA ARG A 716 15.52 -0.30 -21.68
C ARG A 716 14.17 -0.87 -22.06
N VAL A 717 14.12 -1.70 -23.09
CA VAL A 717 12.88 -2.30 -23.61
C VAL A 717 12.19 -3.14 -22.54
N VAL A 718 12.94 -3.93 -21.79
CA VAL A 718 12.36 -4.84 -20.79
C VAL A 718 12.06 -4.18 -19.44
N SER A 719 12.24 -2.86 -19.32
CA SER A 719 11.80 -2.03 -18.19
C SER A 719 10.38 -1.46 -18.41
N PHE A 720 9.67 -1.95 -19.42
CA PHE A 720 8.29 -1.60 -19.72
C PHE A 720 7.43 -2.87 -19.73
N TRP A 721 6.14 -2.71 -19.48
CA TRP A 721 5.16 -3.81 -19.57
C TRP A 721 4.71 -4.02 -21.01
N VAL A 722 4.39 -2.93 -21.70
CA VAL A 722 4.01 -2.95 -23.12
C VAL A 722 4.98 -2.06 -23.88
N VAL A 723 5.58 -2.59 -24.94
CA VAL A 723 6.54 -1.85 -25.76
C VAL A 723 6.01 -1.73 -27.17
N GLU A 724 5.89 -0.50 -27.63
CA GLU A 724 5.64 -0.20 -29.03
C GLU A 724 6.97 -0.06 -29.79
N LEU A 725 7.08 -0.86 -30.84
CA LEU A 725 8.20 -0.87 -31.77
C LEU A 725 7.85 0.07 -32.94
N GLY A 726 8.34 1.31 -32.86
CA GLY A 726 7.96 2.40 -33.78
C GLY A 726 8.63 2.38 -35.15
N GLU A 727 9.67 1.56 -35.34
CA GLU A 727 10.41 1.42 -36.61
C GLU A 727 10.49 -0.04 -37.06
N LEU A 728 9.34 -0.72 -37.08
CA LEU A 728 9.31 -2.11 -37.55
C LEU A 728 9.77 -2.22 -39.01
N ASP A 729 9.38 -1.28 -39.88
CA ASP A 729 9.72 -1.26 -41.30
C ASP A 729 11.25 -1.25 -41.57
N ALA A 730 12.05 -0.59 -40.73
CA ALA A 730 13.52 -0.58 -40.83
C ALA A 730 14.19 -1.79 -40.15
N THR A 731 13.48 -2.45 -39.21
CA THR A 731 13.95 -3.59 -38.41
C THR A 731 13.67 -4.95 -39.09
N PHE A 732 12.97 -4.98 -40.22
CA PHE A 732 12.66 -6.22 -40.96
C PHE A 732 13.75 -6.67 -41.95
N ASN A 733 15.01 -6.29 -41.75
CA ASN A 733 16.12 -7.01 -42.36
C ASN A 733 16.13 -8.47 -41.84
N LYS A 734 16.32 -9.47 -42.72
CA LYS A 734 16.18 -10.90 -42.36
C LYS A 734 16.95 -11.34 -41.11
N SER A 735 18.10 -10.71 -40.80
CA SER A 735 18.88 -10.96 -39.59
C SER A 735 18.16 -10.52 -38.31
N ASP A 736 17.54 -9.34 -38.34
CA ASP A 736 16.95 -8.69 -37.18
C ASP A 736 15.61 -9.35 -36.80
N VAL A 737 14.86 -9.82 -37.79
CA VAL A 737 13.65 -10.65 -37.61
C VAL A 737 13.96 -11.97 -36.90
N SER A 738 15.02 -12.66 -37.33
CA SER A 738 15.43 -13.93 -36.71
C SER A 738 15.87 -13.74 -35.26
N HIS A 739 16.49 -12.59 -34.97
CA HIS A 739 16.95 -12.20 -33.65
C HIS A 739 15.79 -11.81 -32.73
N LEU A 740 14.84 -11.02 -33.22
CA LEU A 740 13.62 -10.67 -32.51
C LEU A 740 12.76 -11.90 -32.20
N LYS A 741 12.71 -12.86 -33.14
CA LYS A 741 12.07 -14.18 -32.95
C LYS A 741 12.70 -14.96 -31.79
N ALA A 742 14.03 -15.03 -31.76
CA ALA A 742 14.73 -15.72 -30.68
C ALA A 742 14.51 -15.03 -29.33
N PHE A 743 14.47 -13.69 -29.31
CA PHE A 743 14.27 -12.89 -28.12
C PHE A 743 12.85 -13.02 -27.53
N THR A 744 11.82 -12.94 -28.39
CA THR A 744 10.40 -13.04 -27.99
C THR A 744 10.02 -14.43 -27.45
N SER A 745 10.79 -15.48 -27.76
CA SER A 745 10.58 -16.82 -27.19
C SER A 745 11.21 -17.03 -25.81
N GLN A 746 11.99 -16.08 -25.29
CA GLN A 746 12.65 -16.25 -23.99
C GLN A 746 11.66 -16.05 -22.84
N SER A 747 11.70 -16.95 -21.85
CA SER A 747 10.93 -16.83 -20.60
C SER A 747 11.63 -15.94 -19.55
N GLU A 748 12.93 -15.70 -19.69
CA GLU A 748 13.72 -14.84 -18.79
C GLU A 748 14.69 -13.92 -19.56
N ASP A 749 14.91 -12.73 -19.01
CA ASP A 749 15.87 -11.73 -19.48
C ASP A 749 17.14 -11.80 -18.65
N ARG A 750 18.23 -12.31 -19.22
CA ARG A 750 19.52 -12.32 -18.55
C ARG A 750 20.30 -11.03 -18.83
N ILE A 751 20.34 -10.13 -17.86
CA ILE A 751 20.96 -8.81 -18.00
C ILE A 751 22.00 -8.59 -16.90
N ARG A 752 23.18 -8.11 -17.27
CA ARG A 752 24.19 -7.64 -16.31
C ARG A 752 24.18 -6.12 -16.30
N ALA A 753 23.70 -5.52 -15.22
CA ALA A 753 23.75 -4.06 -15.06
C ALA A 753 25.21 -3.56 -15.03
N PRO A 754 25.47 -2.32 -15.46
CA PRO A 754 26.78 -1.69 -15.29
C PRO A 754 27.27 -1.85 -13.84
N TYR A 755 28.53 -2.25 -13.66
CA TYR A 755 29.16 -2.47 -12.34
C TYR A 755 28.60 -3.63 -11.49
N ALA A 756 27.59 -4.37 -11.96
CA ALA A 756 27.11 -5.57 -11.27
C ALA A 756 28.15 -6.71 -11.29
N ARG A 757 28.34 -7.39 -10.14
CA ARG A 757 29.27 -8.53 -10.02
C ARG A 757 28.81 -9.74 -10.83
N LYS A 758 27.50 -9.97 -10.92
CA LYS A 758 26.86 -11.08 -11.64
C LYS A 758 25.76 -10.56 -12.58
N ALA A 759 25.39 -11.36 -13.56
CA ALA A 759 24.18 -11.11 -14.34
C ALA A 759 22.94 -11.45 -13.50
N SER A 760 21.90 -10.65 -13.62
CA SER A 760 20.58 -10.91 -13.04
C SER A 760 19.70 -11.60 -14.09
N ASN A 761 18.89 -12.55 -13.64
CA ASN A 761 17.85 -13.16 -14.46
C ASN A 761 16.51 -12.53 -14.06
N TYR A 762 15.93 -11.73 -14.93
CA TYR A 762 14.62 -11.13 -14.71
C TYR A 762 13.55 -11.97 -15.39
N ALA A 763 12.45 -12.24 -14.69
CA ALA A 763 11.26 -12.81 -15.31
C ALA A 763 10.78 -11.92 -16.48
N ARG A 764 10.33 -12.53 -17.58
CA ARG A 764 9.83 -11.79 -18.75
C ARG A 764 8.46 -11.20 -18.44
N ARG A 765 8.38 -9.87 -18.37
CA ARG A 765 7.13 -9.13 -18.09
C ARG A 765 6.76 -8.12 -19.16
N THR A 766 7.30 -8.30 -20.36
CA THR A 766 7.18 -7.34 -21.46
C THR A 766 6.52 -7.99 -22.67
N VAL A 767 5.50 -7.35 -23.22
CA VAL A 767 4.88 -7.70 -24.50
C VAL A 767 5.11 -6.62 -25.54
N PHE A 768 4.99 -6.99 -26.81
CA PHE A 768 5.33 -6.11 -27.93
C PHE A 768 4.11 -5.80 -28.79
N VAL A 769 3.96 -4.52 -29.11
CA VAL A 769 3.11 -4.03 -30.19
C VAL A 769 3.99 -3.36 -31.23
N GLY A 770 3.58 -3.45 -32.48
CA GLY A 770 4.27 -2.93 -33.62
C GLY A 770 3.42 -1.95 -34.39
N THR A 771 4.03 -0.90 -34.94
CA THR A 771 3.36 -0.07 -35.94
C THR A 771 4.16 -0.06 -37.24
N VAL A 772 3.45 -0.22 -38.36
CA VAL A 772 4.03 -0.22 -39.71
C VAL A 772 3.17 0.61 -40.63
N ASN A 773 3.81 1.24 -41.61
CA ASN A 773 3.11 2.01 -42.64
C ASN A 773 2.95 1.21 -43.94
N GLU A 774 3.90 0.33 -44.24
CA GLU A 774 3.86 -0.49 -45.45
C GLU A 774 3.00 -1.75 -45.27
N GLU A 775 2.23 -2.10 -46.30
CA GLU A 775 1.42 -3.33 -46.28
C GLU A 775 2.26 -4.61 -46.45
N SER A 776 3.52 -4.50 -46.87
CA SER A 776 4.41 -5.63 -47.08
C SER A 776 5.69 -5.44 -46.27
N PHE A 777 5.73 -6.04 -45.08
CA PHE A 777 6.84 -5.85 -44.14
C PHE A 777 7.43 -7.17 -43.61
N LEU A 778 6.71 -8.29 -43.75
CA LEU A 778 7.18 -9.58 -43.24
C LEU A 778 8.20 -10.20 -44.21
N ALA A 779 9.47 -10.22 -43.85
CA ALA A 779 10.56 -10.69 -44.71
C ALA A 779 10.87 -12.20 -44.61
N ASP A 780 10.43 -12.89 -43.55
CA ASP A 780 10.77 -14.30 -43.28
C ASP A 780 9.68 -15.27 -43.77
N GLU A 781 10.06 -16.52 -44.05
CA GLU A 781 9.14 -17.60 -44.47
C GLU A 781 8.66 -18.47 -43.29
N THR A 782 9.36 -18.46 -42.13
CA THR A 782 9.11 -19.40 -41.02
C THR A 782 8.70 -18.74 -39.69
N GLY A 783 8.91 -17.43 -39.55
CA GLY A 783 8.67 -16.67 -38.32
C GLY A 783 7.37 -15.87 -38.28
N ASN A 784 6.65 -15.74 -39.41
CA ASN A 784 5.51 -14.83 -39.54
C ASN A 784 4.34 -15.14 -38.60
N ARG A 785 4.23 -16.38 -38.11
CA ARG A 785 3.16 -16.82 -37.19
C ARG A 785 3.10 -16.07 -35.85
N ARG A 786 4.19 -15.38 -35.48
CA ARG A 786 4.28 -14.61 -34.23
C ARG A 786 3.85 -13.17 -34.38
N TYR A 787 3.74 -12.68 -35.61
CA TYR A 787 3.26 -11.34 -35.90
C TYR A 787 1.78 -11.44 -36.23
N LEU A 788 0.98 -10.62 -35.56
CA LEU A 788 -0.47 -10.56 -35.74
C LEU A 788 -0.83 -9.26 -36.47
N PRO A 789 -0.65 -9.18 -37.80
CA PRO A 789 -0.93 -7.97 -38.57
C PRO A 789 -2.42 -7.67 -38.60
N LEU A 790 -2.79 -6.49 -38.10
CA LEU A 790 -4.12 -5.91 -38.18
C LEU A 790 -4.05 -4.65 -39.02
N LYS A 791 -4.64 -4.69 -40.23
CA LYS A 791 -4.90 -3.46 -40.98
C LYS A 791 -6.03 -2.70 -40.29
N VAL A 792 -5.74 -1.49 -39.84
CA VAL A 792 -6.64 -0.64 -39.04
C VAL A 792 -6.93 0.68 -39.75
N GLY A 793 -8.20 1.11 -39.74
CA GLY A 793 -8.61 2.39 -40.32
C GLY A 793 -8.32 3.61 -39.41
N GLY A 794 -8.06 3.37 -38.13
CA GLY A 794 -7.70 4.38 -37.14
C GLY A 794 -7.74 3.79 -35.72
N VAL A 795 -6.81 4.22 -34.86
CA VAL A 795 -6.69 3.74 -33.46
C VAL A 795 -7.03 4.85 -32.45
N ASP A 796 -7.25 6.08 -32.93
CA ASP A 796 -7.61 7.25 -32.13
C ASP A 796 -9.12 7.31 -31.86
N ALA A 797 -9.70 6.17 -31.43
CA ALA A 797 -11.03 6.20 -30.85
C ALA A 797 -10.95 6.91 -29.50
N ASP A 798 -11.96 7.71 -29.17
CA ASP A 798 -12.07 8.39 -27.88
C ASP A 798 -12.47 7.38 -26.80
N TRP A 799 -11.51 6.52 -26.41
CA TRP A 799 -11.71 5.51 -25.39
C TRP A 799 -11.91 6.21 -24.04
N SER A 800 -13.11 6.11 -23.46
CA SER A 800 -13.32 6.52 -22.08
C SER A 800 -12.46 5.67 -21.14
N ASP A 801 -11.94 6.27 -20.06
CA ASP A 801 -11.11 5.53 -19.10
C ASP A 801 -11.85 4.29 -18.54
N ASP A 802 -13.16 4.38 -18.28
CA ASP A 802 -14.02 3.26 -17.86
C ASP A 802 -14.03 2.08 -18.87
N PHE A 803 -14.02 2.39 -20.16
CA PHE A 803 -13.98 1.36 -21.21
C PHE A 803 -12.66 0.62 -21.17
N VAL A 804 -11.56 1.36 -21.00
CA VAL A 804 -10.21 0.81 -20.94
C VAL A 804 -10.03 -0.03 -19.68
N GLU A 805 -10.45 0.46 -18.52
CA GLU A 805 -10.38 -0.30 -17.27
C GLU A 805 -11.16 -1.61 -17.38
N GLN A 806 -12.39 -1.56 -17.89
CA GLN A 806 -13.22 -2.76 -18.04
C GLN A 806 -12.70 -3.73 -19.12
N LEU A 807 -12.05 -3.23 -20.17
CA LEU A 807 -11.36 -4.08 -21.15
C LEU A 807 -10.22 -4.86 -20.50
N TRP A 808 -9.44 -4.22 -19.63
CA TRP A 808 -8.39 -4.90 -18.89
C TRP A 808 -8.93 -5.78 -17.77
N ALA A 809 -10.06 -5.44 -17.16
CA ALA A 809 -10.77 -6.30 -16.22
C ALA A 809 -11.22 -7.60 -16.89
N GLU A 810 -11.79 -7.52 -18.09
CA GLU A 810 -12.15 -8.68 -18.92
C GLU A 810 -10.91 -9.55 -19.20
N ALA A 811 -9.83 -8.94 -19.69
CA ALA A 811 -8.60 -9.65 -20.02
C ALA A 811 -7.97 -10.35 -18.81
N TRP A 812 -7.92 -9.66 -17.66
CA TRP A 812 -7.40 -10.19 -16.40
C TRP A 812 -8.26 -11.36 -15.91
N GLN A 813 -9.59 -11.21 -15.92
CA GLN A 813 -10.50 -12.26 -15.48
C GLN A 813 -10.44 -13.50 -16.39
N LEU A 814 -10.29 -13.31 -17.71
CA LEU A 814 -10.07 -14.41 -18.65
C LEU A 814 -8.74 -15.14 -18.38
N TYR A 815 -7.67 -14.38 -18.19
CA TYR A 815 -6.36 -14.92 -17.83
C TYR A 815 -6.42 -15.70 -16.52
N GLU A 816 -6.96 -15.08 -15.47
CA GLU A 816 -7.17 -15.74 -14.19
C GLU A 816 -7.94 -17.03 -14.39
N ASN A 817 -9.04 -17.02 -15.15
CA ASN A 817 -9.87 -18.21 -15.39
C ASN A 817 -9.21 -19.30 -16.25
N GLY A 818 -7.95 -19.14 -16.66
CA GLY A 818 -7.18 -20.15 -17.38
C GLY A 818 -7.35 -20.08 -18.89
N ALA A 819 -7.79 -18.95 -19.44
CA ALA A 819 -7.80 -18.76 -20.88
C ALA A 819 -6.37 -18.82 -21.45
N GLN A 820 -6.19 -19.54 -22.55
CA GLN A 820 -4.92 -19.59 -23.26
C GLN A 820 -4.62 -18.28 -23.99
N TRP A 821 -3.36 -17.85 -23.96
CA TRP A 821 -2.85 -16.70 -24.70
C TRP A 821 -2.05 -17.09 -25.96
N TRP A 822 -2.11 -18.35 -26.34
CA TRP A 822 -1.69 -18.86 -27.64
C TRP A 822 -2.94 -19.25 -28.47
N PRO A 823 -2.87 -19.17 -29.81
CA PRO A 823 -4.00 -19.52 -30.67
C PRO A 823 -4.28 -21.02 -30.62
N THR A 824 -5.54 -21.39 -30.80
CA THR A 824 -5.94 -22.75 -31.18
C THR A 824 -5.35 -23.13 -32.55
N GLU A 825 -5.40 -24.40 -32.92
CA GLU A 825 -4.94 -24.85 -34.24
C GLU A 825 -5.70 -24.17 -35.40
N GLU A 826 -7.01 -23.96 -35.24
CA GLU A 826 -7.86 -23.27 -36.21
C GLU A 826 -7.51 -21.78 -36.30
N GLU A 827 -7.38 -21.10 -35.16
CA GLU A 827 -6.96 -19.70 -35.10
C GLU A 827 -5.55 -19.51 -35.67
N ALA A 828 -4.63 -20.44 -35.41
CA ALA A 828 -3.28 -20.39 -35.94
C ALA A 828 -3.26 -20.46 -37.48
N GLN A 829 -4.16 -21.24 -38.09
CA GLN A 829 -4.31 -21.30 -39.55
C GLN A 829 -4.85 -19.98 -40.11
N LEU A 830 -5.87 -19.39 -39.47
CA LEU A 830 -6.43 -18.10 -39.87
C LEU A 830 -5.39 -16.97 -39.76
N LEU A 831 -4.68 -16.90 -38.64
CA LEU A 831 -3.62 -15.92 -38.41
C LEU A 831 -2.46 -16.09 -39.39
N ALA A 832 -2.04 -17.33 -39.70
CA ALA A 832 -1.00 -17.60 -40.69
C ALA A 832 -1.43 -17.20 -42.11
N ALA A 833 -2.67 -17.50 -42.50
CA ALA A 833 -3.23 -17.07 -43.77
C ALA A 833 -3.32 -15.54 -43.88
N ASN A 834 -3.66 -14.86 -42.77
CA ASN A 834 -3.67 -13.42 -42.73
C ASN A 834 -2.25 -12.82 -42.82
N ALA A 835 -1.28 -13.36 -42.08
CA ALA A 835 0.10 -12.89 -42.11
C ALA A 835 0.74 -13.01 -43.50
N GLU A 836 0.40 -14.04 -44.28
CA GLU A 836 0.91 -14.21 -45.65
C GLU A 836 0.54 -13.03 -46.58
N LYS A 837 -0.57 -12.33 -46.31
CA LYS A 837 -0.98 -11.13 -47.06
C LYS A 837 0.03 -9.99 -46.96
N TYR A 838 0.82 -9.95 -45.88
CA TYR A 838 1.77 -8.88 -45.55
C TYR A 838 3.23 -9.26 -45.80
N ARG A 839 3.48 -10.37 -46.51
CA ARG A 839 4.84 -10.86 -46.79
C ARG A 839 5.50 -10.08 -47.92
N ILE A 840 6.76 -9.70 -47.70
CA ILE A 840 7.62 -9.15 -48.75
C ILE A 840 7.91 -10.27 -49.74
N LYS A 841 7.43 -10.07 -50.98
CA LYS A 841 7.73 -10.97 -52.10
C LYS A 841 9.17 -10.74 -52.56
N SER A 842 9.87 -11.83 -52.87
CA SER A 842 11.20 -11.72 -53.49
C SER A 842 11.08 -11.31 -54.97
N GLU A 843 12.13 -10.72 -55.53
CA GLU A 843 12.17 -10.42 -56.98
C GLU A 843 11.88 -11.67 -57.84
N VAL A 844 12.39 -12.83 -57.41
CA VAL A 844 12.14 -14.14 -58.05
C VAL A 844 10.66 -14.47 -58.08
N GLU A 845 10.01 -14.32 -56.94
CA GLU A 845 8.60 -14.62 -56.79
C GLU A 845 7.72 -13.69 -57.62
N GLU A 846 7.95 -12.37 -57.54
CA GLU A 846 7.18 -11.40 -58.32
C GLU A 846 7.28 -11.66 -59.83
N ARG A 847 8.49 -11.99 -60.31
CA ARG A 847 8.71 -12.28 -61.73
C ARG A 847 8.00 -13.56 -62.14
N ILE A 848 8.04 -14.61 -61.33
CA ILE A 848 7.30 -15.86 -61.59
C ILE A 848 5.79 -15.60 -61.63
N GLU A 849 5.26 -14.85 -60.66
CA GLU A 849 3.83 -14.52 -60.58
C GLU A 849 3.34 -13.71 -61.79
N LYS A 850 4.14 -12.72 -62.22
CA LYS A 850 3.84 -11.85 -63.37
C LYS A 850 4.04 -12.57 -64.72
N LYS A 851 5.02 -13.48 -64.83
CA LYS A 851 5.39 -14.12 -66.12
C LYS A 851 4.42 -15.20 -66.56
N TYR A 852 3.89 -15.99 -65.64
CA TYR A 852 3.02 -17.13 -65.95
C TYR A 852 1.54 -16.84 -65.71
N ALA A 853 0.67 -17.55 -66.43
CA ALA A 853 -0.77 -17.34 -66.41
C ALA A 853 -1.47 -18.28 -65.41
N TRP A 854 -1.30 -17.96 -64.13
CA TRP A 854 -1.85 -18.73 -63.02
C TRP A 854 -3.38 -18.78 -63.04
N GLY A 855 -3.96 -19.97 -62.91
CA GLY A 855 -5.41 -20.18 -62.75
C GLY A 855 -6.25 -20.08 -64.02
N THR A 856 -5.73 -19.52 -65.12
CA THR A 856 -6.46 -19.37 -66.39
C THR A 856 -6.26 -20.53 -67.37
N ALA A 857 -5.15 -21.25 -67.24
CA ALA A 857 -4.80 -22.36 -68.12
C ALA A 857 -5.33 -23.70 -67.60
N ASP A 858 -5.69 -24.59 -68.52
CA ASP A 858 -6.03 -25.99 -68.20
C ASP A 858 -4.76 -26.84 -68.05
N PHE A 859 -4.91 -28.04 -67.47
CA PHE A 859 -3.78 -28.91 -67.16
C PHE A 859 -2.97 -29.28 -68.41
N GLU A 860 -3.65 -29.48 -69.54
CA GLU A 860 -3.10 -29.84 -70.84
C GLU A 860 -2.17 -28.75 -71.41
N GLU A 861 -2.33 -27.51 -70.95
CA GLU A 861 -1.53 -26.36 -71.37
C GLU A 861 -0.32 -26.13 -70.45
N CYS A 862 -0.28 -26.81 -69.30
CA CYS A 862 0.82 -26.71 -68.35
C CYS A 862 2.04 -27.51 -68.80
N ARG A 863 3.24 -27.00 -68.52
CA ARG A 863 4.52 -27.66 -68.82
C ARG A 863 5.26 -28.02 -67.54
N ARG A 864 6.04 -29.11 -67.57
CA ARG A 864 6.93 -29.49 -66.46
C ARG A 864 8.25 -28.73 -66.60
N MET A 865 8.64 -28.02 -65.53
CA MET A 865 9.91 -27.32 -65.45
C MET A 865 10.56 -27.55 -64.09
N THR A 866 11.86 -27.79 -64.07
CA THR A 866 12.66 -27.86 -62.83
C THR A 866 12.78 -26.47 -62.19
N ALA A 867 13.09 -26.40 -60.90
CA ALA A 867 13.27 -25.12 -60.21
C ALA A 867 14.38 -24.27 -60.86
N SER A 868 15.43 -24.89 -61.42
CA SER A 868 16.49 -24.17 -62.14
C SER A 868 15.98 -23.57 -63.44
N GLU A 869 15.23 -24.34 -64.23
CA GLU A 869 14.64 -23.85 -65.49
C GLU A 869 13.64 -22.73 -65.26
N ILE A 870 12.84 -22.81 -64.18
CA ILE A 870 11.88 -21.76 -63.81
C ILE A 870 12.61 -20.48 -63.40
N TYR A 871 13.68 -20.60 -62.62
CA TYR A 871 14.49 -19.45 -62.21
C TYR A 871 15.15 -18.78 -63.43
N GLU A 872 15.81 -19.55 -64.28
CA GLU A 872 16.48 -19.05 -65.48
C GLU A 872 15.48 -18.41 -66.46
N ASP A 873 14.28 -18.97 -66.58
CA ASP A 873 13.24 -18.39 -67.40
C ASP A 873 12.68 -17.10 -66.76
N ALA A 874 12.41 -17.07 -65.46
CA ALA A 874 11.83 -15.89 -64.80
C ALA A 874 12.80 -14.70 -64.69
N MET A 875 14.11 -14.95 -64.61
CA MET A 875 15.14 -13.92 -64.43
C MET A 875 15.57 -13.23 -65.74
N PRO A 876 16.05 -11.97 -65.68
CA PRO A 876 16.55 -11.26 -66.85
C PRO A 876 17.81 -11.92 -67.45
N HIS A 877 18.01 -11.77 -68.76
CA HIS A 877 19.19 -12.28 -69.46
C HIS A 877 20.49 -11.71 -68.86
N GLY A 878 21.42 -12.59 -68.49
CA GLY A 878 22.67 -12.23 -67.82
C GLY A 878 22.66 -12.32 -66.29
N ALA A 879 21.54 -12.74 -65.67
CA ALA A 879 21.48 -13.01 -64.23
C ALA A 879 22.47 -14.12 -63.81
N ARG A 880 22.94 -14.05 -62.56
CA ARG A 880 23.80 -15.09 -61.98
C ARG A 880 23.09 -16.44 -61.96
N ARG A 881 23.85 -17.54 -62.05
CA ARG A 881 23.31 -18.90 -61.86
C ARG A 881 22.62 -19.04 -60.50
N PRO A 882 21.49 -19.77 -60.40
CA PRO A 882 20.78 -19.94 -59.14
C PRO A 882 21.61 -20.74 -58.14
N GLY A 883 21.73 -20.22 -56.92
CA GLY A 883 22.24 -20.97 -55.77
C GLY A 883 21.13 -21.80 -55.11
N PRO A 884 21.48 -22.64 -54.11
CA PRO A 884 20.50 -23.47 -53.40
C PRO A 884 19.32 -22.68 -52.80
N LYS A 885 19.59 -21.46 -52.32
CA LYS A 885 18.56 -20.55 -51.78
C LYS A 885 17.57 -20.10 -52.85
N ASP A 886 18.05 -19.74 -54.03
CA ASP A 886 17.22 -19.26 -55.13
C ASP A 886 16.30 -20.37 -55.66
N LEU A 887 16.80 -21.60 -55.72
CA LEU A 887 16.00 -22.78 -56.10
C LEU A 887 14.91 -23.08 -55.07
N LYS A 888 15.21 -22.90 -53.78
CA LYS A 888 14.22 -23.05 -52.70
C LYS A 888 13.14 -21.97 -52.80
N THR A 889 13.53 -20.71 -52.99
CA THR A 889 12.59 -19.59 -53.20
C THR A 889 11.73 -19.79 -54.46
N THR A 890 12.31 -20.27 -55.55
CA THR A 890 11.59 -20.59 -56.80
C THR A 890 10.53 -21.67 -56.57
N ALA A 891 10.92 -22.76 -55.90
CA ALA A 891 9.98 -23.83 -55.55
C ALA A 891 8.85 -23.35 -54.61
N ALA A 892 9.17 -22.47 -53.65
CA ALA A 892 8.18 -21.87 -52.77
C ALA A 892 7.22 -20.96 -53.54
N ALA A 893 7.74 -20.07 -54.40
CA ALA A 893 6.95 -19.17 -55.23
C ALA A 893 5.93 -19.91 -56.10
N VAL A 894 6.32 -21.02 -56.72
CA VAL A 894 5.43 -21.86 -57.53
C VAL A 894 4.31 -22.50 -56.70
N LYS A 895 4.64 -23.01 -55.49
CA LYS A 895 3.62 -23.56 -54.58
C LYS A 895 2.61 -22.49 -54.19
N ILE A 896 3.08 -21.30 -53.83
CA ILE A 896 2.24 -20.17 -53.40
C ILE A 896 1.35 -19.72 -54.56
N ALA A 897 1.92 -19.51 -55.74
CA ALA A 897 1.17 -19.07 -56.92
C ALA A 897 0.06 -20.07 -57.30
N TRP A 898 0.31 -21.38 -57.22
CA TRP A 898 -0.75 -22.37 -57.42
C TRP A 898 -1.79 -22.39 -56.30
N ARG A 899 -1.39 -22.27 -55.02
CA ARG A 899 -2.34 -22.20 -53.90
C ARG A 899 -3.30 -21.03 -54.03
N ASN A 900 -2.81 -19.87 -54.47
CA ASN A 900 -3.61 -18.67 -54.66
C ASN A 900 -4.69 -18.83 -55.75
N THR A 901 -4.60 -19.85 -56.61
CA THR A 901 -5.66 -20.15 -57.59
C THR A 901 -6.87 -20.88 -56.99
N GLY A 902 -6.76 -21.41 -55.77
CA GLY A 902 -7.80 -22.25 -55.15
C GLY A 902 -7.98 -23.63 -55.82
N ARG A 903 -7.12 -24.00 -56.77
CA ARG A 903 -7.18 -25.29 -57.50
C ARG A 903 -6.30 -26.39 -56.89
N THR A 904 -5.66 -26.15 -55.75
CA THR A 904 -4.75 -27.12 -55.11
C THR A 904 -5.33 -27.79 -53.89
N GLU A 905 -4.97 -29.06 -53.66
CA GLU A 905 -5.32 -29.85 -52.49
C GLU A 905 -4.07 -30.59 -51.96
N SER A 906 -3.98 -30.81 -50.65
CA SER A 906 -2.86 -31.54 -50.04
C SER A 906 -3.27 -32.99 -49.76
N GLN A 907 -2.54 -33.97 -50.30
CA GLN A 907 -2.79 -35.39 -50.05
C GLN A 907 -1.50 -36.09 -49.60
N ASN A 908 -1.51 -36.68 -48.40
CA ASN A 908 -0.34 -37.35 -47.79
C ASN A 908 0.95 -36.49 -47.80
N GLY A 909 0.82 -35.18 -47.54
CA GLY A 909 1.93 -34.23 -47.52
C GLY A 909 2.43 -33.79 -48.90
N VAL A 910 1.80 -34.24 -49.99
CA VAL A 910 2.12 -33.84 -51.37
C VAL A 910 1.05 -32.90 -51.89
N LEU A 911 1.47 -31.74 -52.42
CA LEU A 911 0.56 -30.76 -53.02
C LEU A 911 0.13 -31.24 -54.42
N MET A 912 -1.18 -31.31 -54.63
CA MET A 912 -1.84 -31.78 -55.85
C MET A 912 -2.60 -30.62 -56.50
N LEU A 913 -2.66 -30.60 -57.82
CA LEU A 913 -3.51 -29.71 -58.61
C LEU A 913 -4.75 -30.49 -59.05
N ARG A 914 -5.93 -29.91 -58.83
CA ARG A 914 -7.21 -30.43 -59.30
C ARG A 914 -7.47 -29.97 -60.73
N LYS A 915 -7.64 -30.92 -61.64
CA LYS A 915 -8.03 -30.68 -63.04
C LYS A 915 -9.50 -30.28 -63.16
N SER A 916 -9.88 -29.79 -64.34
CA SER A 916 -11.27 -29.46 -64.70
C SER A 916 -12.21 -30.68 -64.63
N ASP A 917 -11.71 -31.89 -64.87
CA ASP A 917 -12.44 -33.16 -64.73
C ASP A 917 -12.54 -33.69 -63.28
N GLY A 918 -11.99 -32.96 -62.30
CA GLY A 918 -11.96 -33.35 -60.88
C GLY A 918 -10.81 -34.28 -60.49
N SER A 919 -10.01 -34.78 -61.43
CA SER A 919 -8.85 -35.63 -61.12
C SER A 919 -7.67 -34.83 -60.54
N LEU A 920 -6.83 -35.48 -59.73
CA LEU A 920 -5.70 -34.85 -59.04
C LEU A 920 -4.36 -35.21 -59.69
N VAL A 921 -3.47 -34.22 -59.85
CA VAL A 921 -2.10 -34.42 -60.35
C VAL A 921 -1.06 -33.80 -59.44
N LYS A 922 0.05 -34.49 -59.20
CA LYS A 922 1.17 -33.97 -58.40
C LYS A 922 1.71 -32.66 -58.95
N LEU A 923 1.76 -31.63 -58.11
CA LEU A 923 2.28 -30.33 -58.47
C LEU A 923 3.79 -30.39 -58.79
N ASN A 924 4.55 -31.14 -57.99
CA ASN A 924 5.96 -31.43 -58.22
C ASN A 924 6.18 -32.94 -58.34
N ALA A 925 6.95 -33.35 -59.35
CA ALA A 925 7.36 -34.74 -59.55
C ALA A 925 8.88 -34.85 -59.38
N GLU A 926 9.33 -35.66 -58.41
CA GLU A 926 10.73 -35.73 -57.97
C GLU A 926 11.60 -36.63 -58.88
N SER A 927 11.00 -37.57 -59.62
CA SER A 927 11.70 -38.52 -60.48
C SER A 927 10.86 -38.97 -61.69
N GLY A 928 11.51 -39.52 -62.71
CA GLY A 928 10.86 -40.04 -63.93
C GLY A 928 10.84 -39.05 -65.11
N LYS A 929 10.20 -39.46 -66.23
CA LYS A 929 10.12 -38.66 -67.48
C LYS A 929 9.37 -37.32 -67.34
N ASN A 930 8.62 -37.13 -66.25
CA ASN A 930 7.81 -35.94 -65.98
C ASN A 930 8.34 -35.12 -64.79
N ARG A 931 9.65 -35.14 -64.54
CA ARG A 931 10.30 -34.45 -63.40
C ARG A 931 10.07 -32.94 -63.45
N GLY A 932 9.81 -32.32 -62.29
CA GLY A 932 9.68 -30.88 -62.13
C GLY A 932 8.29 -30.40 -61.72
N TRP A 933 8.16 -29.08 -61.58
CA TRP A 933 6.95 -28.36 -61.23
C TRP A 933 6.04 -28.19 -62.45
N LEU A 934 4.73 -28.32 -62.25
CA LEU A 934 3.76 -27.87 -63.26
C LEU A 934 3.75 -26.35 -63.31
N MET A 935 3.95 -25.80 -64.50
CA MET A 935 3.93 -24.36 -64.76
C MET A 935 2.87 -24.07 -65.83
N PRO A 936 1.99 -23.08 -65.62
CA PRO A 936 1.08 -22.65 -66.66
C PRO A 936 1.85 -22.00 -67.83
N PRO A 937 1.23 -21.83 -69.00
CA PRO A 937 1.83 -21.07 -70.10
C PRO A 937 2.18 -19.65 -69.67
N LYS A 938 3.13 -19.03 -70.37
CA LYS A 938 3.49 -17.63 -70.14
C LYS A 938 2.31 -16.75 -70.54
N ARG A 939 2.13 -15.63 -69.85
CA ARG A 939 1.09 -14.65 -70.21
C ARG A 939 1.29 -14.11 -71.64
N SER A 940 2.54 -13.88 -72.04
CA SER A 940 2.91 -13.49 -73.40
C SER A 940 2.43 -14.49 -74.46
N ASP A 941 2.51 -15.78 -74.17
CA ASP A 941 2.19 -16.85 -75.12
C ASP A 941 0.67 -16.97 -75.34
N MET A 942 -0.13 -16.44 -74.40
CA MET A 942 -1.60 -16.39 -74.49
C MET A 942 -2.13 -15.02 -74.93
N GLY A 943 -1.27 -14.11 -75.42
CA GLY A 943 -1.67 -12.76 -75.85
C GLY A 943 -2.12 -11.85 -74.71
N LEU A 944 -1.78 -12.19 -73.46
CA LEU A 944 -2.07 -11.39 -72.27
C LEU A 944 -0.87 -10.44 -72.02
N ASP A 945 -0.75 -9.37 -72.81
CA ASP A 945 0.34 -8.37 -72.63
C ASP A 945 -0.09 -7.12 -71.83
N LEU A 946 0.90 -6.52 -71.19
CA LEU A 946 0.91 -5.76 -69.92
C LEU A 946 0.12 -4.42 -69.82
N ALA A 947 -0.83 -4.11 -70.70
CA ALA A 947 -1.51 -2.81 -70.70
C ALA A 947 -3.04 -2.84 -70.49
N GLN A 948 -3.71 -4.00 -70.53
CA GLN A 948 -5.18 -4.08 -70.40
C GLN A 948 -5.70 -4.92 -69.22
N GLY A 949 -4.80 -5.60 -68.49
CA GLY A 949 -5.18 -6.49 -67.39
C GLY A 949 -5.64 -5.79 -66.11
N ALA A 950 -5.24 -4.53 -65.88
CA ALA A 950 -5.62 -3.81 -64.66
C ALA A 950 -7.11 -3.38 -64.67
N GLU A 951 -7.65 -3.05 -65.84
CA GLU A 951 -9.03 -2.57 -65.97
C GLU A 951 -10.04 -3.73 -66.01
N GLN A 952 -9.70 -4.85 -66.65
CA GLN A 952 -10.53 -6.07 -66.65
C GLN A 952 -10.54 -6.79 -65.29
N ALA A 953 -9.41 -6.84 -64.57
CA ALA A 953 -9.39 -7.40 -63.21
C ALA A 953 -10.21 -6.56 -62.22
N ALA A 954 -10.20 -5.22 -62.38
CA ALA A 954 -11.04 -4.31 -61.58
C ALA A 954 -12.55 -4.45 -61.90
N GLN A 955 -12.92 -4.72 -63.16
CA GLN A 955 -14.32 -4.97 -63.54
C GLN A 955 -14.86 -6.31 -63.05
N ILE A 956 -14.06 -7.38 -63.09
CA ILE A 956 -14.47 -8.71 -62.59
C ILE A 956 -14.57 -8.72 -61.05
N GLY A 957 -13.72 -7.94 -60.37
CA GLY A 957 -13.81 -7.74 -58.92
C GLY A 957 -15.05 -6.94 -58.49
N ARG A 958 -15.45 -5.92 -59.24
CA ARG A 958 -16.68 -5.14 -58.96
C ARG A 958 -17.97 -5.94 -59.23
N ALA A 959 -17.97 -6.86 -60.19
CA ALA A 959 -19.13 -7.70 -60.50
C ALA A 959 -19.36 -8.87 -59.52
N ARG A 960 -18.45 -9.09 -58.55
CA ARG A 960 -18.62 -10.08 -57.46
C ARG A 960 -18.93 -9.46 -56.10
N LEU A 961 -18.94 -8.13 -56.00
CA LEU A 961 -19.34 -7.37 -54.81
C LEU A 961 -20.69 -6.64 -55.01
N SER A 962 -21.38 -6.91 -56.12
CA SER A 962 -22.84 -6.81 -56.25
C SER A 962 -23.41 -8.22 -56.24
#